data_AF-A0AAV7S8S5-F1
#
_entry.id   AF-A0AAV7S8S5-F1
#
_cell.length_a   1.000
_cell.length_b   1.000
_cell.length_c   1.000
_cell.angle_alpha   90.00
_cell.angle_beta   90.00
_cell.angle_gamma   90.00
#
_symmetry.space_group_name_H-M   'P 1'
#
loop_
_entity.id
_entity.type
_entity.pdbx_description
1 polymer ?
#
loop_
_entity_poly.entity_id
_entity_poly.type
_entity_poly.pdbx_seq_one_letter_code
_entity_poly.pdbx_strand_id
1 'polypeptide(L)'
;MRLTVSAAGSPHCLKVLAAAEWCRATVEVHRAAPEERVVPFLTQPRLPVLQLESGTVLFSANAICQYFFTSLGGDLNDSSSQWLEWEARELQPAVLLALYSHVVQGKKLQDVLGTTRKMLAYMDHALSRGGTEYMTGDMESVVDIVLWGSLYHLLNDASFLPEEFGSLKRWLLKMNQLEHCRSAAESLLKSQGVAGLKAYLQKQPMPIVTSEMATSNEPKEEEPSVACLLSDEEIAKATEVWARGLSACPRICQRHHPILPLENEKNILITSALPYVNNVPHLGNIIGCVLSADVFARYCRLRNWNTLFVCGTDEYGTATETKAMEEGVSPKEICDKYAAIHTQIYKWFSISFDYFGRTTTAQQTTIAQDIFNRLLERGFLLPDTVEQLRCEKCQKFLADRFVEGTCPFCNYEEARGDQCDKCGKLINAVELKNPQCKMCKGSPVIRSTKHLFLDLPKLEERLEKWLDQSLPVGDWTSNARFITRSWIRDGLKPRCITRDLKWGTPVPLEGYTDKVFYVWFDAPIGYLSITANYTDQWEKWWKNPEQVQLYNFMAKDNVPFHSVVFPCSLLGAEDNYTLVSHLIATEYLNYEDGKFSKSRGVGVFGDMAKDTGIPSDIWRFYLLFIRPEGQDSAFSWNDLLLKNNSELLNNLGNFVNRAGMFVHKFFEGCVPAIELNSDDKILLAQVTRELQQYNQLLEKVRIRDALRCILNISRHGNQYIQMNEPWKRIKGPEEDRKRAGTVTGVAVNIAALISVMLQPYMPEVSSTIQSQLQAPTDLALPTTEFVCTLPTGHRIGTVSPLFQKLENDQIEDLRKRFGGGQAKQEPKAEEVKPAAPPVGGPATSADPQRAKELTDAVMKQGTLVRELKTQKAEKSLVDVEVSKLLELKKELLLAEGKTPDPPAQKGKKRK
;
A
#
# COMPACT_ATOMS: atom_id res chain seq x y z
N MET A 1 -8.22 34.91 22.09
CA MET A 1 -8.02 34.30 20.74
C MET A 1 -8.41 35.26 19.62
N ARG A 2 -7.75 35.20 18.45
CA ARG A 2 -8.05 36.05 17.28
C ARG A 2 -8.67 35.22 16.15
N LEU A 3 -9.89 35.54 15.73
CA LEU A 3 -10.61 34.85 14.65
C LEU A 3 -10.68 35.74 13.41
N THR A 4 -10.05 35.33 12.32
CA THR A 4 -10.11 36.05 11.04
C THR A 4 -11.11 35.38 10.09
N VAL A 5 -12.10 36.14 9.63
CA VAL A 5 -13.17 35.70 8.72
C VAL A 5 -13.17 36.51 7.42
N SER A 6 -13.75 35.94 6.36
CA SER A 6 -13.85 36.62 5.07
C SER A 6 -14.86 37.78 5.14
N ALA A 7 -14.43 38.96 4.66
CA ALA A 7 -15.30 40.13 4.52
C ALA A 7 -16.40 39.92 3.46
N ALA A 8 -16.21 39.03 2.48
CA ALA A 8 -17.17 38.71 1.42
C ALA A 8 -18.17 37.59 1.81
N GLY A 9 -18.07 37.07 3.04
CA GLY A 9 -18.88 35.93 3.49
C GLY A 9 -18.40 34.58 2.92
N SER A 10 -18.60 33.51 3.68
CA SER A 10 -18.42 32.13 3.19
C SER A 10 -19.19 31.14 4.06
N PRO A 11 -19.60 29.97 3.52
CA PRO A 11 -20.18 28.87 4.30
C PRO A 11 -19.27 28.44 5.47
N HIS A 12 -17.95 28.47 5.25
CA HIS A 12 -16.97 28.13 6.27
C HIS A 12 -16.90 29.14 7.42
N CYS A 13 -17.02 30.44 7.13
CA CYS A 13 -17.05 31.48 8.15
C CYS A 13 -18.33 31.42 8.99
N LEU A 14 -19.47 31.10 8.36
CA LEU A 14 -20.76 31.05 9.06
C LEU A 14 -20.79 29.99 10.16
N LYS A 15 -20.35 28.76 9.85
CA LYS A 15 -20.30 27.68 10.86
C LYS A 15 -19.36 28.00 12.02
N VAL A 16 -18.25 28.68 11.75
CA VAL A 16 -17.29 29.06 12.81
C VAL A 16 -17.82 30.19 13.70
N LEU A 17 -18.53 31.17 13.13
CA LEU A 17 -19.16 32.24 13.91
C LEU A 17 -20.30 31.71 14.78
N ALA A 18 -21.16 30.84 14.23
CA ALA A 18 -22.22 30.21 15.00
C ALA A 18 -21.67 29.32 16.12
N ALA A 19 -20.60 28.57 15.86
CA ALA A 19 -19.93 27.77 16.89
C ALA A 19 -19.28 28.64 17.98
N ALA A 20 -18.67 29.78 17.61
CA ALA A 20 -18.07 30.70 18.59
C ALA A 20 -19.13 31.30 19.53
N GLU A 21 -20.29 31.72 19.00
CA GLU A 21 -21.39 32.26 19.78
C GLU A 21 -22.08 31.20 20.64
N TRP A 22 -22.36 30.02 20.06
CA TRP A 22 -22.91 28.88 20.80
C TRP A 22 -22.02 28.50 21.99
N CYS A 23 -20.70 28.45 21.75
CA CYS A 23 -19.73 28.11 22.78
C CYS A 23 -19.37 29.28 23.71
N ARG A 24 -19.93 30.48 23.50
CA ARG A 24 -19.55 31.73 24.21
C ARG A 24 -18.03 31.96 24.23
N ALA A 25 -17.35 31.61 23.15
CA ALA A 25 -15.89 31.69 23.05
C ALA A 25 -15.43 33.17 23.01
N THR A 26 -14.39 33.50 23.78
CA THR A 26 -13.79 34.83 23.80
C THR A 26 -12.85 35.03 22.60
N VAL A 27 -13.44 35.43 21.46
CA VAL A 27 -12.73 35.64 20.19
C VAL A 27 -12.84 37.09 19.71
N GLU A 28 -11.72 37.66 19.29
CA GLU A 28 -11.68 38.96 18.60
C GLU A 28 -11.83 38.75 17.08
N VAL A 29 -12.97 39.13 16.51
CA VAL A 29 -13.31 38.87 15.11
C VAL A 29 -12.74 39.94 14.17
N HIS A 30 -11.82 39.54 13.30
CA HIS A 30 -11.23 40.37 12.26
C HIS A 30 -11.78 40.00 10.89
N ARG A 31 -12.03 41.00 10.03
CA ARG A 31 -12.50 40.77 8.65
C ARG A 31 -11.38 41.04 7.67
N ALA A 32 -11.05 40.03 6.88
CA ALA A 32 -10.00 40.07 5.87
C ALA A 32 -10.58 39.90 4.46
N ALA A 33 -9.89 40.42 3.45
CA ALA A 33 -10.25 40.14 2.06
C ALA A 33 -10.05 38.64 1.75
N PRO A 34 -10.84 38.01 0.86
CA PRO A 34 -10.67 36.58 0.54
C PRO A 34 -9.27 36.20 0.03
N GLU A 35 -8.50 37.15 -0.50
CA GLU A 35 -7.16 36.97 -1.07
C GLU A 35 -6.04 37.23 -0.06
N GLU A 36 -6.38 37.75 1.12
CA GLU A 36 -5.43 38.13 2.14
C GLU A 36 -4.79 36.88 2.76
N ARG A 37 -3.46 36.79 2.70
CA ARG A 37 -2.70 35.68 3.28
C ARG A 37 -2.53 35.87 4.78
N VAL A 38 -3.54 35.48 5.53
CA VAL A 38 -3.52 35.49 7.00
C VAL A 38 -2.56 34.44 7.58
N VAL A 39 -2.36 33.33 6.87
CA VAL A 39 -1.44 32.24 7.27
C VAL A 39 -0.25 32.21 6.30
N PRO A 40 0.96 32.69 6.70
CA PRO A 40 2.07 32.92 5.78
C PRO A 40 2.60 31.66 5.08
N PHE A 41 2.48 30.51 5.71
CA PHE A 41 2.99 29.22 5.21
C PHE A 41 2.00 28.46 4.33
N LEU A 42 0.78 28.97 4.10
CA LEU A 42 -0.16 28.37 3.17
C LEU A 42 0.10 28.88 1.75
N THR A 43 0.13 27.96 0.79
CA THR A 43 0.30 28.26 -0.64
C THR A 43 -0.89 29.01 -1.24
N GLN A 44 -2.07 28.91 -0.62
CA GLN A 44 -3.29 29.62 -1.01
C GLN A 44 -3.95 30.29 0.21
N PRO A 45 -4.57 31.48 0.05
CA PRO A 45 -5.36 32.12 1.09
C PRO A 45 -6.48 31.19 1.56
N ARG A 46 -6.62 30.99 2.87
CA ARG A 46 -7.71 30.24 3.48
C ARG A 46 -8.33 31.05 4.61
N LEU A 47 -9.66 31.12 4.62
CA LEU A 47 -10.48 31.71 5.67
C LEU A 47 -11.67 30.77 5.92
N PRO A 48 -12.12 30.59 7.18
CA PRO A 48 -11.70 31.27 8.40
C PRO A 48 -10.40 30.72 9.02
N VAL A 49 -9.75 31.54 9.85
CA VAL A 49 -8.52 31.20 10.58
C VAL A 49 -8.64 31.61 12.04
N LEU A 50 -8.36 30.72 12.98
CA LEU A 50 -8.27 31.00 14.41
C LEU A 50 -6.81 30.97 14.86
N GLN A 51 -6.33 32.07 15.42
CA GLN A 51 -5.03 32.16 16.08
C GLN A 51 -5.21 32.08 17.60
N LEU A 52 -4.59 31.08 18.20
CA LEU A 52 -4.57 30.86 19.64
C LEU A 52 -3.48 31.70 20.30
N GLU A 53 -3.63 31.93 21.60
CA GLU A 53 -2.66 32.71 22.41
C GLU A 53 -1.29 32.01 22.51
N SER A 54 -1.25 30.69 22.31
CA SER A 54 -0.03 29.89 22.20
C SER A 54 0.75 30.10 20.90
N GLY A 55 0.23 30.88 19.95
CA GLY A 55 0.79 31.05 18.62
C GLY A 55 0.36 29.99 17.60
N THR A 56 -0.37 28.94 18.02
CA THR A 56 -0.95 27.94 17.12
C THR A 56 -2.04 28.54 16.23
N VAL A 57 -2.06 28.14 14.96
CA VAL A 57 -3.02 28.63 13.96
C VAL A 57 -3.86 27.46 13.43
N LEU A 58 -5.18 27.56 13.59
CA LEU A 58 -6.17 26.64 13.01
C LEU A 58 -6.79 27.27 11.77
N PHE A 59 -6.81 26.55 10.65
CA PHE A 59 -7.30 27.05 9.35
C PHE A 59 -8.31 26.09 8.68
N SER A 60 -8.87 25.16 9.46
CA SER A 60 -9.98 24.27 9.06
C SER A 60 -11.21 24.66 9.86
N ALA A 61 -12.33 24.96 9.18
CA ALA A 61 -13.57 25.36 9.83
C ALA A 61 -14.05 24.31 10.85
N ASN A 62 -14.04 23.02 10.47
CA ASN A 62 -14.48 21.94 11.37
C ASN A 62 -13.52 21.79 12.57
N ALA A 63 -12.21 21.96 12.36
CA ALA A 63 -11.24 21.90 13.46
C ALA A 63 -11.42 23.08 14.43
N ILE A 64 -11.75 24.27 13.92
CA ILE A 64 -12.06 25.44 14.75
C ILE A 64 -13.34 25.20 15.57
N CYS A 65 -14.41 24.69 14.94
CA CYS A 65 -15.66 24.36 15.63
C CYS A 65 -15.45 23.28 16.72
N GLN A 66 -14.68 22.24 16.42
CA GLN A 66 -14.31 21.21 17.39
C GLN A 66 -13.48 21.78 18.55
N TYR A 67 -12.56 22.70 18.27
CA TYR A 67 -11.75 23.36 19.30
C TYR A 67 -12.62 24.16 20.27
N PHE A 68 -13.60 24.93 19.78
CA PHE A 68 -14.53 25.66 20.65
C PHE A 68 -15.38 24.72 21.52
N PHE A 69 -15.85 23.61 20.94
CA PHE A 69 -16.65 22.61 21.65
C PHE A 69 -15.84 21.89 22.73
N THR A 70 -14.63 21.43 22.40
CA THR A 70 -13.74 20.74 23.35
C THR A 70 -13.24 21.67 24.46
N SER A 71 -13.07 22.97 24.18
CA SER A 71 -12.70 23.98 25.19
C SER A 71 -13.78 24.18 26.27
N LEU A 72 -15.03 23.76 26.03
CA LEU A 72 -16.12 23.76 27.02
C LEU A 72 -16.18 22.47 27.86
N GLY A 73 -15.26 21.52 27.63
CA GLY A 73 -15.29 20.20 28.28
C GLY A 73 -16.23 19.20 27.62
N GLY A 74 -16.63 19.44 26.36
CA GLY A 74 -17.41 18.49 25.57
C GLY A 74 -16.54 17.42 24.91
N ASP A 75 -16.92 16.14 25.05
CA ASP A 75 -16.26 15.02 24.38
C ASP A 75 -16.91 14.72 23.02
N LEU A 76 -16.08 14.52 21.99
CA LEU A 76 -16.54 14.08 20.67
C LEU A 76 -16.70 12.55 20.68
N ASN A 77 -17.90 12.06 20.39
CA ASN A 77 -18.13 10.64 20.17
C ASN A 77 -17.82 10.24 18.70
N ASP A 78 -17.68 8.94 18.45
CA ASP A 78 -17.35 8.41 17.12
C ASP A 78 -18.37 8.82 16.04
N SER A 79 -19.65 8.93 16.42
CA SER A 79 -20.72 9.37 15.53
C SER A 79 -20.53 10.82 15.08
N SER A 80 -20.16 11.73 15.99
CA SER A 80 -19.88 13.12 15.67
C SER A 80 -18.68 13.27 14.75
N SER A 81 -17.63 12.48 14.98
CA SER A 81 -16.45 12.46 14.10
C SER A 81 -16.81 12.01 12.69
N GLN A 82 -17.63 10.96 12.55
CA GLN A 82 -18.10 10.47 11.25
C GLN A 82 -18.91 11.52 10.49
N TRP A 83 -19.81 12.26 11.16
CA TRP A 83 -20.59 13.31 10.53
C TRP A 83 -19.73 14.50 10.08
N LEU A 84 -18.77 14.93 10.91
CA LEU A 84 -17.87 16.03 10.56
C LEU A 84 -16.92 15.66 9.41
N GLU A 85 -16.52 14.39 9.33
CA GLU A 85 -15.72 13.86 8.23
C GLU A 85 -16.55 13.72 6.95
N TRP A 86 -17.77 13.20 7.05
CA TRP A 86 -18.72 13.10 5.93
C TRP A 86 -19.08 14.47 5.38
N GLU A 87 -19.33 15.46 6.24
CA GLU A 87 -19.61 16.83 5.82
C GLU A 87 -18.45 17.42 5.01
N ALA A 88 -17.21 17.24 5.51
CA ALA A 88 -16.02 17.78 4.86
C ALA A 88 -15.71 17.12 3.50
N ARG A 89 -16.05 15.83 3.34
CA ARG A 89 -15.76 15.03 2.14
C ARG A 89 -16.87 15.08 1.08
N GLU A 90 -18.13 15.05 1.51
CA GLU A 90 -19.27 14.81 0.63
C GLU A 90 -20.18 16.05 0.53
N LEU A 91 -20.66 16.56 1.65
CA LEU A 91 -21.67 17.63 1.67
C LEU A 91 -21.06 18.97 1.24
N GLN A 92 -19.95 19.38 1.84
CA GLN A 92 -19.36 20.70 1.65
C GLN A 92 -18.90 20.95 0.21
N PRO A 93 -18.22 20.01 -0.49
CA PRO A 93 -17.85 20.22 -1.88
C PRO A 93 -19.07 20.36 -2.79
N ALA A 94 -20.11 19.55 -2.56
CA ALA A 94 -21.32 19.60 -3.35
C ALA A 94 -22.13 20.87 -3.12
N VAL A 95 -22.23 21.35 -1.88
CA VAL A 95 -22.89 22.62 -1.57
C VAL A 95 -22.11 23.80 -2.17
N LEU A 96 -20.78 23.79 -2.14
CA LEU A 96 -19.98 24.84 -2.80
C LEU A 96 -20.17 24.83 -4.32
N LEU A 97 -20.21 23.65 -4.94
CA LEU A 97 -20.49 23.53 -6.37
C LEU A 97 -21.89 24.05 -6.70
N ALA A 98 -22.87 23.70 -5.88
CA ALA A 98 -24.23 24.19 -6.00
C ALA A 98 -24.30 25.72 -5.90
N LEU A 99 -23.70 26.30 -4.85
CA LEU A 99 -23.63 27.75 -4.67
C LEU A 99 -22.91 28.43 -5.83
N TYR A 100 -21.84 27.84 -6.37
CA TYR A 100 -21.16 28.37 -7.55
C TYR A 100 -22.08 28.40 -8.77
N SER A 101 -22.77 27.29 -9.07
CA SER A 101 -23.71 27.22 -10.18
C SER A 101 -24.90 28.17 -10.03
N HIS A 102 -25.40 28.36 -8.82
CA HIS A 102 -26.52 29.27 -8.57
C HIS A 102 -26.10 30.76 -8.60
N VAL A 103 -25.04 31.12 -7.88
CA VAL A 103 -24.64 32.52 -7.63
C VAL A 103 -23.73 33.08 -8.72
N VAL A 104 -22.82 32.25 -9.27
CA VAL A 104 -21.85 32.67 -10.28
C VAL A 104 -22.38 32.42 -11.69
N GLN A 105 -22.96 31.25 -11.95
CA GLN A 105 -23.46 30.86 -13.27
C GLN A 105 -24.95 31.23 -13.51
N GLY A 106 -25.67 31.66 -12.46
CA GLY A 106 -27.07 32.10 -12.59
C GLY A 106 -28.08 30.98 -12.85
N LYS A 107 -27.74 29.71 -12.58
CA LYS A 107 -28.68 28.59 -12.69
C LYS A 107 -29.79 28.71 -11.63
N LYS A 108 -31.01 28.24 -11.94
CA LYS A 108 -32.11 28.25 -10.96
C LYS A 108 -31.78 27.32 -9.81
N LEU A 109 -32.17 27.72 -8.58
CA LEU A 109 -31.88 26.95 -7.37
C LEU A 109 -32.41 25.50 -7.43
N GLN A 110 -33.60 25.31 -8.01
CA GLN A 110 -34.22 23.98 -8.17
C GLN A 110 -33.38 23.02 -9.03
N ASP A 111 -32.76 23.52 -10.11
CA ASP A 111 -31.92 22.70 -11.00
C ASP A 111 -30.62 22.30 -10.32
N VAL A 112 -30.11 23.19 -9.47
CA VAL A 112 -28.84 23.00 -8.75
C VAL A 112 -29.00 22.07 -7.55
N LEU A 113 -30.15 22.09 -6.86
CA LEU A 113 -30.46 21.18 -5.76
C LEU A 113 -30.45 19.70 -6.16
N GLY A 114 -30.56 19.38 -7.46
CA GLY A 114 -30.36 18.03 -7.97
C GLY A 114 -28.99 17.45 -7.61
N THR A 115 -27.94 18.28 -7.56
CA THR A 115 -26.57 17.87 -7.22
C THR A 115 -26.37 17.54 -5.73
N THR A 116 -27.21 18.09 -4.85
CA THR A 116 -27.14 17.86 -3.40
C THR A 116 -28.21 16.90 -2.90
N ARG A 117 -29.15 16.47 -3.76
CA ARG A 117 -30.31 15.65 -3.40
C ARG A 117 -29.94 14.37 -2.63
N LYS A 118 -28.89 13.64 -3.04
CA LYS A 118 -28.46 12.40 -2.37
C LYS A 118 -28.03 12.65 -0.92
N MET A 119 -27.34 13.76 -0.69
CA MET A 119 -26.83 14.15 0.63
C MET A 119 -27.96 14.66 1.52
N LEU A 120 -28.90 15.42 0.96
CA LEU A 120 -30.12 15.84 1.65
C LEU A 120 -30.98 14.63 2.05
N ALA A 121 -31.10 13.62 1.17
CA ALA A 121 -31.80 12.37 1.46
C ALA A 121 -31.12 11.56 2.57
N TYR A 122 -29.78 11.51 2.59
CA TYR A 122 -29.03 10.86 3.65
C TYR A 122 -29.27 11.52 5.01
N MET A 123 -29.26 12.85 5.07
CA MET A 123 -29.57 13.61 6.29
C MET A 123 -31.01 13.44 6.75
N ASP A 124 -31.98 13.49 5.82
CA ASP A 124 -33.41 13.29 6.15
C ASP A 124 -33.67 11.85 6.66
N HIS A 125 -33.02 10.86 6.06
CA HIS A 125 -33.09 9.47 6.52
C HIS A 125 -32.45 9.28 7.92
N ALA A 126 -31.35 9.99 8.21
CA ALA A 126 -30.74 9.95 9.53
C ALA A 126 -31.67 10.54 10.60
N LEU A 127 -32.26 11.71 10.34
CA LEU A 127 -33.21 12.35 11.24
C LEU A 127 -34.51 11.54 11.42
N SER A 128 -35.01 10.90 10.36
CA SER A 128 -36.25 10.11 10.41
C SER A 128 -36.10 8.77 11.15
N ARG A 129 -34.99 8.04 10.97
CA ARG A 129 -34.74 6.78 11.70
C ARG A 129 -34.43 7.00 13.18
N GLY A 130 -33.75 8.09 13.52
CA GLY A 130 -33.36 8.37 14.89
C GLY A 130 -34.54 8.73 15.79
N GLY A 131 -35.59 9.37 15.24
CA GLY A 131 -36.66 9.98 16.04
C GLY A 131 -36.16 11.11 16.94
N THR A 132 -34.90 11.54 16.75
CA THR A 132 -34.19 12.51 17.57
C THR A 132 -34.40 13.92 17.04
N GLU A 133 -34.32 14.90 17.94
CA GLU A 133 -34.49 16.30 17.56
C GLU A 133 -33.27 16.91 16.83
N TYR A 134 -32.09 16.29 16.97
CA TYR A 134 -30.81 16.71 16.39
C TYR A 134 -30.07 15.50 15.77
N MET A 135 -28.99 15.75 15.02
CA MET A 135 -28.29 14.74 14.21
C MET A 135 -27.62 13.63 15.01
N THR A 136 -27.20 13.92 16.24
CA THR A 136 -26.49 12.97 17.10
C THR A 136 -27.24 12.64 18.39
N GLY A 137 -28.51 13.05 18.52
CA GLY A 137 -29.33 12.81 19.73
C GLY A 137 -30.39 13.89 19.97
N ASP A 138 -30.84 14.00 21.22
CA ASP A 138 -31.88 14.96 21.62
C ASP A 138 -31.34 16.33 22.05
N MET A 139 -30.01 16.48 22.07
CA MET A 139 -29.34 17.75 22.38
C MET A 139 -28.58 18.27 21.16
N GLU A 140 -28.51 19.59 21.06
CA GLU A 140 -27.72 20.29 20.06
C GLU A 140 -26.24 19.92 20.16
N SER A 141 -25.61 19.63 19.02
CA SER A 141 -24.20 19.26 18.94
C SER A 141 -23.43 20.15 17.97
N VAL A 142 -22.10 20.07 18.05
CA VAL A 142 -21.20 20.72 17.07
C VAL A 142 -21.48 20.27 15.63
N VAL A 143 -22.00 19.03 15.46
CA VAL A 143 -22.37 18.49 14.15
C VAL A 143 -23.54 19.27 13.55
N ASP A 144 -24.56 19.59 14.36
CA ASP A 144 -25.73 20.32 13.90
C ASP A 144 -25.35 21.72 13.39
N ILE A 145 -24.47 22.41 14.12
CA ILE A 145 -23.97 23.75 13.76
C ILE A 145 -23.16 23.70 12.47
N VAL A 146 -22.28 22.70 12.32
CA VAL A 146 -21.44 22.55 11.12
C VAL A 146 -22.27 22.20 9.90
N LEU A 147 -23.23 21.28 10.02
CA LEU A 147 -24.13 20.92 8.92
C LEU A 147 -25.06 22.09 8.55
N TRP A 148 -25.60 22.80 9.54
CA TRP A 148 -26.46 23.97 9.34
C TRP A 148 -25.69 25.07 8.60
N GLY A 149 -24.51 25.47 9.08
CA GLY A 149 -23.76 26.58 8.48
C GLY A 149 -23.30 26.28 7.04
N SER A 150 -23.17 24.99 6.71
CA SER A 150 -22.85 24.54 5.36
C SER A 150 -24.07 24.64 4.44
N LEU A 151 -25.26 24.26 4.91
CA LEU A 151 -26.51 24.29 4.14
C LEU A 151 -27.19 25.66 4.07
N TYR A 152 -27.01 26.52 5.08
CA TYR A 152 -27.80 27.75 5.26
C TYR A 152 -27.78 28.67 4.04
N HIS A 153 -26.63 28.81 3.37
CA HIS A 153 -26.52 29.67 2.19
C HIS A 153 -27.29 29.15 0.98
N LEU A 154 -27.54 27.83 0.91
CA LEU A 154 -28.29 27.20 -0.17
C LEU A 154 -29.78 27.06 0.16
N LEU A 155 -30.10 26.87 1.44
CA LEU A 155 -31.44 26.56 1.95
C LEU A 155 -31.88 27.53 3.07
N ASN A 156 -31.62 28.84 2.91
CA ASN A 156 -32.05 29.83 3.90
C ASN A 156 -33.58 29.89 4.03
N ASP A 157 -34.29 29.66 2.93
CA ASP A 157 -35.73 29.48 2.89
C ASP A 157 -36.08 28.00 2.73
N ALA A 158 -36.64 27.43 3.80
CA ALA A 158 -37.03 26.03 3.87
C ALA A 158 -38.20 25.67 2.93
N SER A 159 -38.81 26.64 2.25
CA SER A 159 -39.84 26.41 1.22
C SER A 159 -39.28 25.76 -0.05
N PHE A 160 -37.96 25.89 -0.31
CA PHE A 160 -37.30 25.31 -1.49
C PHE A 160 -36.99 23.81 -1.36
N LEU A 161 -37.15 23.22 -0.16
CA LEU A 161 -37.03 21.79 0.04
C LEU A 161 -38.29 21.06 -0.47
N PRO A 162 -38.14 20.06 -1.36
CA PRO A 162 -39.25 19.19 -1.74
C PRO A 162 -39.95 18.55 -0.54
N GLU A 163 -41.24 18.26 -0.65
CA GLU A 163 -42.05 17.68 0.45
C GLU A 163 -41.52 16.34 0.97
N GLU A 164 -40.73 15.63 0.17
CA GLU A 164 -40.09 14.37 0.52
C GLU A 164 -39.06 14.48 1.67
N PHE A 165 -38.54 15.68 1.98
CA PHE A 165 -37.56 15.92 3.06
C PHE A 165 -38.19 16.55 4.31
N GLY A 166 -39.29 15.97 4.79
CA GLY A 166 -40.09 16.52 5.89
C GLY A 166 -39.36 16.59 7.24
N SER A 167 -38.40 15.70 7.52
CA SER A 167 -37.64 15.70 8.78
C SER A 167 -36.52 16.73 8.74
N LEU A 168 -35.80 16.81 7.62
CA LEU A 168 -34.78 17.82 7.37
C LEU A 168 -35.36 19.24 7.37
N LYS A 169 -36.54 19.44 6.79
CA LYS A 169 -37.24 20.73 6.80
C LYS A 169 -37.57 21.21 8.22
N ARG A 170 -38.04 20.32 9.09
CA ARG A 170 -38.30 20.64 10.51
C ARG A 170 -37.03 20.98 11.26
N TRP A 171 -35.97 20.19 11.08
CA TRP A 171 -34.67 20.44 11.70
C TRP A 171 -34.08 21.79 11.26
N LEU A 172 -34.13 22.12 9.96
CA LEU A 172 -33.60 23.37 9.43
C LEU A 172 -34.35 24.61 9.95
N LEU A 173 -35.69 24.53 10.02
CA LEU A 173 -36.51 25.59 10.61
C LEU A 173 -36.18 25.82 12.09
N LYS A 174 -35.91 24.74 12.85
CA LYS A 174 -35.51 24.81 14.25
C LYS A 174 -34.12 25.46 14.39
N MET A 175 -33.13 25.01 13.62
CA MET A 175 -31.77 25.60 13.64
C MET A 175 -31.80 27.10 13.29
N ASN A 176 -32.62 27.51 12.32
CA ASN A 176 -32.77 28.93 11.94
C ASN A 176 -33.39 29.81 13.05
N GLN A 177 -34.07 29.21 14.04
CA GLN A 177 -34.66 29.94 15.16
C GLN A 177 -33.68 30.15 16.32
N LEU A 178 -32.57 29.40 16.38
CA LEU A 178 -31.57 29.51 17.44
C LEU A 178 -30.84 30.87 17.40
N GLU A 179 -30.61 31.46 18.58
CA GLU A 179 -30.05 32.80 18.72
C GLU A 179 -28.65 32.93 18.09
N HIS A 180 -27.76 31.98 18.38
CA HIS A 180 -26.38 31.94 17.87
C HIS A 180 -26.32 31.67 16.35
N CYS A 181 -27.30 30.97 15.78
CA CYS A 181 -27.39 30.77 14.33
C CYS A 181 -27.85 32.05 13.64
N ARG A 182 -28.85 32.74 14.21
CA ARG A 182 -29.40 34.00 13.69
C ARG A 182 -28.37 35.13 13.75
N SER A 183 -27.73 35.32 14.91
CA SER A 183 -26.71 36.35 15.10
C SER A 183 -25.50 36.14 14.19
N ALA A 184 -25.01 34.90 14.04
CA ALA A 184 -23.95 34.58 13.08
C ALA A 184 -24.34 34.88 11.62
N ALA A 185 -25.57 34.54 11.22
CA ALA A 185 -26.08 34.82 9.88
C ALA A 185 -26.24 36.33 9.61
N GLU A 186 -26.78 37.08 10.55
CA GLU A 186 -26.92 38.54 10.46
C GLU A 186 -25.57 39.25 10.41
N SER A 187 -24.63 38.82 11.26
CA SER A 187 -23.27 39.35 11.31
C SER A 187 -22.51 39.13 10.00
N LEU A 188 -22.65 37.95 9.37
CA LEU A 188 -21.93 37.63 8.15
C LEU A 188 -22.59 38.21 6.89
N LEU A 189 -23.92 38.14 6.78
CA LEU A 189 -24.63 38.42 5.52
C LEU A 189 -25.08 39.87 5.34
N LYS A 190 -25.00 40.73 6.37
CA LYS A 190 -25.17 42.21 6.34
C LYS A 190 -25.94 42.73 5.11
N SER A 191 -27.22 42.36 5.00
CA SER A 191 -28.17 42.74 3.93
C SER A 191 -27.84 42.38 2.45
N GLN A 192 -26.73 41.70 2.15
CA GLN A 192 -26.36 41.29 0.78
C GLN A 192 -26.83 39.88 0.37
N GLY A 193 -27.31 39.08 1.33
CA GLY A 193 -27.83 37.73 1.08
C GLY A 193 -26.82 36.79 0.40
N VAL A 194 -27.31 35.76 -0.28
CA VAL A 194 -26.48 34.77 -1.00
C VAL A 194 -25.66 35.40 -2.14
N ALA A 195 -26.13 36.54 -2.68
CA ALA A 195 -25.43 37.29 -3.73
C ALA A 195 -24.10 37.90 -3.25
N GLY A 196 -23.94 38.20 -1.96
CA GLY A 196 -22.69 38.66 -1.37
C GLY A 196 -21.54 37.66 -1.52
N LEU A 197 -21.85 36.36 -1.63
CA LEU A 197 -20.84 35.30 -1.79
C LEU A 197 -20.17 35.27 -3.16
N LYS A 198 -20.69 36.01 -4.15
CA LYS A 198 -20.19 35.95 -5.53
C LYS A 198 -18.70 36.25 -5.63
N ALA A 199 -18.24 37.27 -4.90
CA ALA A 199 -16.83 37.68 -4.86
C ALA A 199 -15.92 36.61 -4.24
N TYR A 200 -16.43 35.86 -3.24
CA TYR A 200 -15.73 34.74 -2.62
C TYR A 200 -15.68 33.53 -3.57
N LEU A 201 -16.83 33.12 -4.12
CA LEU A 201 -16.98 31.92 -4.95
C LEU A 201 -16.20 32.01 -6.28
N GLN A 202 -16.11 33.19 -6.89
CA GLN A 202 -15.32 33.39 -8.12
C GLN A 202 -13.81 33.21 -7.92
N LYS A 203 -13.33 33.30 -6.68
CA LYS A 203 -11.90 33.26 -6.35
C LYS A 203 -11.48 31.97 -5.65
N GLN A 204 -12.43 31.07 -5.36
CA GLN A 204 -12.14 29.74 -4.88
C GLN A 204 -11.87 28.78 -6.05
N PRO A 205 -10.94 27.82 -5.90
CA PRO A 205 -10.81 26.73 -6.87
C PRO A 205 -12.14 25.96 -6.96
N MET A 206 -12.55 25.61 -8.18
CA MET A 206 -13.83 24.92 -8.40
C MET A 206 -13.83 23.57 -7.66
N PRO A 207 -14.82 23.29 -6.80
CA PRO A 207 -14.90 22.01 -6.10
C PRO A 207 -15.12 20.88 -7.11
N ILE A 208 -14.22 19.90 -7.11
CA ILE A 208 -14.42 18.65 -7.84
C ILE A 208 -15.31 17.78 -6.96
N VAL A 209 -16.59 17.67 -7.29
CA VAL A 209 -17.45 16.65 -6.68
C VAL A 209 -17.09 15.33 -7.37
N THR A 210 -16.43 14.44 -6.64
CA THR A 210 -16.27 13.05 -7.04
C THR A 210 -17.62 12.36 -6.98
N SER A 211 -18.43 12.54 -8.03
CA SER A 211 -19.67 11.78 -8.20
C SER A 211 -19.35 10.33 -8.55
N GLU A 212 -19.41 9.48 -7.53
CA GLU A 212 -19.70 8.03 -7.53
C GLU A 212 -18.75 7.06 -8.25
N MET A 213 -18.12 6.21 -7.43
CA MET A 213 -18.13 4.76 -7.64
C MET A 213 -19.59 4.29 -7.85
N ALA A 214 -19.98 4.02 -9.09
CA ALA A 214 -21.31 3.54 -9.41
C ALA A 214 -21.45 2.03 -9.13
N THR A 215 -22.30 1.68 -8.16
CA THR A 215 -22.96 0.37 -8.07
C THR A 215 -24.28 0.47 -8.84
N SER A 216 -24.26 0.27 -10.16
CA SER A 216 -25.39 -0.26 -10.95
C SER A 216 -25.01 -0.35 -12.42
N ASN A 217 -25.30 -1.51 -13.02
CA ASN A 217 -25.18 -1.76 -14.44
C ASN A 217 -26.45 -1.27 -15.15
N GLU A 218 -26.42 -0.08 -15.75
CA GLU A 218 -27.18 0.25 -16.97
C GLU A 218 -26.69 1.60 -17.54
N PRO A 219 -26.63 1.77 -18.87
CA PRO A 219 -26.04 2.96 -19.48
C PRO A 219 -27.05 4.11 -19.51
N LYS A 220 -26.66 5.27 -18.98
CA LYS A 220 -27.38 6.54 -19.22
C LYS A 220 -26.47 7.56 -19.88
N GLU A 221 -27.12 8.30 -20.78
CA GLU A 221 -26.58 9.21 -21.80
C GLU A 221 -25.64 10.28 -21.24
N GLU A 222 -24.68 10.65 -22.08
CA GLU A 222 -23.57 11.57 -21.82
C GLU A 222 -24.06 13.00 -21.52
N GLU A 223 -23.56 13.60 -20.43
CA GLU A 223 -23.34 15.05 -20.34
C GLU A 223 -21.85 15.32 -20.02
N PRO A 224 -21.28 16.39 -20.58
CA PRO A 224 -19.84 16.51 -20.81
C PRO A 224 -19.08 16.76 -19.51
N SER A 225 -18.11 15.90 -19.22
CA SER A 225 -17.13 16.09 -18.16
C SER A 225 -16.31 17.36 -18.42
N VAL A 226 -16.17 18.19 -17.39
CA VAL A 226 -15.34 19.40 -17.35
C VAL A 226 -13.94 19.11 -17.90
N ALA A 227 -13.70 19.54 -19.13
CA ALA A 227 -12.36 19.60 -19.70
C ALA A 227 -11.53 20.53 -18.81
N CYS A 228 -10.50 19.99 -18.17
CA CYS A 228 -9.38 20.80 -17.73
C CYS A 228 -8.81 21.42 -19.00
N LEU A 229 -9.02 22.73 -19.21
CA LEU A 229 -8.59 23.43 -20.41
C LEU A 229 -7.08 23.30 -20.52
N LEU A 230 -6.62 22.34 -21.31
CA LEU A 230 -5.25 22.25 -21.78
C LEU A 230 -5.03 23.48 -22.65
N SER A 231 -3.89 24.16 -22.45
CA SER A 231 -3.53 25.28 -23.30
C SER A 231 -3.19 24.79 -24.71
N ASP A 232 -3.42 25.65 -25.71
CA ASP A 232 -3.07 25.33 -27.10
C ASP A 232 -1.57 25.03 -27.27
N GLU A 233 -0.72 25.64 -26.43
CA GLU A 233 0.72 25.40 -26.39
C GLU A 233 1.05 23.97 -25.91
N GLU A 234 0.38 23.47 -24.86
CA GLU A 234 0.55 22.10 -24.37
C GLU A 234 0.12 21.07 -25.44
N ILE A 235 -0.98 21.34 -26.14
CA ILE A 235 -1.50 20.47 -27.21
C ILE A 235 -0.54 20.45 -28.40
N ALA A 236 -0.06 21.62 -28.83
CA ALA A 236 0.90 21.73 -29.92
C ALA A 236 2.20 20.99 -29.60
N LYS A 237 2.75 21.21 -28.41
CA LYS A 237 3.96 20.53 -27.94
C LYS A 237 3.78 19.01 -27.92
N ALA A 238 2.73 18.49 -27.29
CA ALA A 238 2.48 17.05 -27.24
C ALA A 238 2.39 16.42 -28.64
N THR A 239 1.76 17.13 -29.58
CA THR A 239 1.63 16.68 -30.98
C THR A 239 2.98 16.65 -31.71
N GLU A 240 3.80 17.69 -31.54
CA GLU A 240 5.14 17.75 -32.13
C GLU A 240 6.02 16.61 -31.64
N VAL A 241 5.98 16.33 -30.33
CA VAL A 241 6.77 15.21 -29.78
C VAL A 241 6.29 13.87 -30.30
N TRP A 242 4.97 13.66 -30.33
CA TRP A 242 4.41 12.42 -30.85
C TRP A 242 4.89 12.14 -32.28
N ALA A 243 5.00 13.18 -33.12
CA ALA A 243 5.49 13.08 -34.50
C ALA A 243 6.99 12.73 -34.62
N ARG A 244 7.82 13.06 -33.62
CA ARG A 244 9.26 12.68 -33.60
C ARG A 244 9.47 11.17 -33.40
N GLY A 245 8.46 10.44 -32.94
CA GLY A 245 8.47 8.97 -32.82
C GLY A 245 9.63 8.41 -31.99
N LEU A 246 10.09 7.21 -32.35
CA LEU A 246 11.13 6.45 -31.65
C LEU A 246 12.47 7.18 -31.51
N SER A 247 12.81 8.09 -32.42
CA SER A 247 14.07 8.86 -32.33
C SER A 247 14.14 9.80 -31.12
N ALA A 248 13.01 10.09 -30.48
CA ALA A 248 12.94 10.89 -29.26
C ALA A 248 13.09 10.06 -27.98
N CYS A 249 13.07 8.72 -28.05
CA CYS A 249 13.18 7.86 -26.88
C CYS A 249 14.63 7.49 -26.56
N PRO A 250 15.12 7.77 -25.34
CA PRO A 250 16.37 7.18 -24.89
C PRO A 250 16.22 5.65 -24.80
N ARG A 251 17.28 4.92 -25.15
CA ARG A 251 17.33 3.48 -24.94
C ARG A 251 17.76 3.17 -23.52
N ILE A 252 17.33 2.02 -23.00
CA ILE A 252 17.78 1.50 -21.70
C ILE A 252 19.27 1.21 -21.79
N CYS A 253 20.05 1.79 -20.88
CA CYS A 253 21.48 1.50 -20.79
C CYS A 253 21.70 0.05 -20.37
N GLN A 254 22.61 -0.66 -21.05
CA GLN A 254 22.99 -2.01 -20.65
C GLN A 254 23.65 -1.97 -19.27
N ARG A 255 23.19 -2.86 -18.39
CA ARG A 255 23.69 -2.95 -17.01
C ARG A 255 24.87 -3.91 -16.99
N HIS A 256 26.03 -3.42 -16.57
CA HIS A 256 27.21 -4.23 -16.32
C HIS A 256 27.36 -4.49 -14.82
N HIS A 257 27.57 -5.75 -14.44
CA HIS A 257 27.83 -6.14 -13.06
C HIS A 257 29.36 -6.32 -12.85
N PRO A 258 29.92 -5.86 -11.72
CA PRO A 258 29.25 -5.14 -10.65
C PRO A 258 28.87 -3.71 -11.05
N ILE A 259 27.71 -3.27 -10.58
CA ILE A 259 27.21 -1.90 -10.80
C ILE A 259 27.94 -0.97 -9.84
N LEU A 260 28.61 0.04 -10.36
CA LEU A 260 29.41 1.01 -9.61
C LEU A 260 28.95 2.44 -9.95
N PRO A 261 29.08 3.41 -9.02
CA PRO A 261 28.74 4.80 -9.29
C PRO A 261 29.51 5.38 -10.48
N LEU A 262 28.82 6.17 -11.29
CA LEU A 262 29.35 6.88 -12.45
C LEU A 262 29.41 8.37 -12.13
N GLU A 263 30.53 9.01 -12.50
CA GLU A 263 30.72 10.43 -12.28
C GLU A 263 29.74 11.26 -13.11
N ASN A 264 29.17 12.31 -12.50
CA ASN A 264 28.20 13.23 -13.11
C ASN A 264 26.85 12.60 -13.51
N GLU A 265 26.58 11.36 -13.10
CA GLU A 265 25.28 10.71 -13.26
C GLU A 265 24.55 10.56 -11.91
N LYS A 266 23.24 10.30 -11.95
CA LYS A 266 22.47 9.99 -10.74
C LYS A 266 22.75 8.56 -10.29
N ASN A 267 23.47 8.41 -9.18
CA ASN A 267 23.74 7.12 -8.56
C ASN A 267 22.79 6.89 -7.38
N ILE A 268 21.88 5.93 -7.54
CA ILE A 268 20.81 5.65 -6.58
C ILE A 268 21.10 4.32 -5.90
N LEU A 269 21.42 4.38 -4.61
CA LEU A 269 21.57 3.20 -3.75
C LEU A 269 20.25 2.96 -3.03
N ILE A 270 19.68 1.78 -3.19
CA ILE A 270 18.41 1.41 -2.59
C ILE A 270 18.65 0.24 -1.65
N THR A 271 18.17 0.37 -0.42
CA THR A 271 18.07 -0.76 0.50
C THR A 271 16.64 -0.98 0.94
N SER A 272 16.32 -2.24 1.18
CA SER A 272 15.11 -2.62 1.91
C SER A 272 15.52 -3.19 3.26
N ALA A 273 14.75 -2.86 4.30
CA ALA A 273 14.97 -3.39 5.64
C ALA A 273 15.18 -4.90 5.63
N LEU A 274 16.26 -5.35 6.26
CA LEU A 274 16.63 -6.76 6.31
C LEU A 274 15.56 -7.55 7.09
N PRO A 275 14.81 -8.46 6.45
CA PRO A 275 13.89 -9.32 7.17
C PRO A 275 14.62 -10.23 8.15
N TYR A 276 14.08 -10.34 9.37
CA TYR A 276 14.49 -11.36 10.33
C TYR A 276 14.28 -12.76 9.76
N VAL A 277 15.35 -13.54 9.68
CA VAL A 277 15.35 -14.85 9.02
C VAL A 277 14.48 -15.89 9.72
N ASN A 278 14.27 -15.77 11.02
CA ASN A 278 13.59 -16.80 11.81
C ASN A 278 12.05 -16.88 11.59
N ASN A 279 11.48 -15.99 10.75
CA ASN A 279 10.07 -15.92 10.48
C ASN A 279 9.78 -15.86 8.97
N VAL A 280 8.76 -16.61 8.54
CA VAL A 280 8.27 -16.47 7.16
C VAL A 280 7.61 -15.10 7.02
N PRO A 281 7.96 -14.29 6.00
CA PRO A 281 7.40 -12.95 5.83
C PRO A 281 5.94 -13.05 5.39
N HIS A 282 5.07 -12.22 5.97
CA HIS A 282 3.69 -12.04 5.54
C HIS A 282 3.55 -10.86 4.57
N LEU A 283 2.36 -10.69 3.97
CA LEU A 283 2.13 -9.63 2.97
C LEU A 283 2.44 -8.23 3.50
N GLY A 284 2.24 -7.99 4.79
CA GLY A 284 2.60 -6.74 5.47
C GLY A 284 4.10 -6.44 5.46
N ASN A 285 4.95 -7.44 5.71
CA ASN A 285 6.40 -7.26 5.60
C ASN A 285 6.81 -7.00 4.14
N ILE A 286 6.15 -7.68 3.20
CA ILE A 286 6.45 -7.56 1.77
C ILE A 286 6.13 -6.15 1.28
N ILE A 287 4.91 -5.64 1.53
CA ILE A 287 4.50 -4.31 1.06
C ILE A 287 5.28 -3.18 1.75
N GLY A 288 5.56 -3.29 3.05
CA GLY A 288 6.22 -2.23 3.80
C GLY A 288 7.69 -2.04 3.44
N CYS A 289 8.34 -3.10 2.95
CA CYS A 289 9.77 -3.12 2.68
C CYS A 289 10.07 -3.45 1.21
N VAL A 290 10.19 -4.75 0.89
CA VAL A 290 10.83 -5.22 -0.35
C VAL A 290 10.04 -4.87 -1.62
N LEU A 291 8.72 -4.91 -1.57
CA LEU A 291 7.86 -4.61 -2.73
C LEU A 291 7.83 -3.10 -3.02
N SER A 292 7.79 -2.26 -1.98
CA SER A 292 7.89 -0.81 -2.16
C SER A 292 9.25 -0.40 -2.75
N ALA A 293 10.33 -0.99 -2.25
CA ALA A 293 11.67 -0.75 -2.76
C ALA A 293 11.84 -1.22 -4.21
N ASP A 294 11.26 -2.38 -4.56
CA ASP A 294 11.32 -2.93 -5.91
C ASP A 294 10.65 -2.03 -6.95
N VAL A 295 9.48 -1.46 -6.65
CA VAL A 295 8.80 -0.51 -7.53
C VAL A 295 9.71 0.68 -7.82
N PHE A 296 10.30 1.27 -6.78
CA PHE A 296 11.19 2.42 -6.96
C PHE A 296 12.47 2.03 -7.72
N ALA A 297 13.09 0.88 -7.41
CA ALA A 297 14.27 0.39 -8.12
C ALA A 297 14.02 0.18 -9.61
N ARG A 298 12.87 -0.41 -9.97
CA ARG A 298 12.45 -0.59 -11.36
C ARG A 298 12.22 0.74 -12.05
N TYR A 299 11.57 1.69 -11.39
CA TYR A 299 11.39 3.04 -11.90
C TYR A 299 12.73 3.76 -12.14
N CYS A 300 13.67 3.71 -11.19
CA CYS A 300 15.01 4.30 -11.36
C CYS A 300 15.75 3.72 -12.56
N ARG A 301 15.67 2.40 -12.78
CA ARG A 301 16.24 1.74 -13.96
C ARG A 301 15.58 2.19 -15.26
N LEU A 302 14.26 2.34 -15.28
CA LEU A 302 13.53 2.89 -16.43
C LEU A 302 13.89 4.35 -16.72
N ARG A 303 14.38 5.09 -15.72
CA ARG A 303 14.91 6.45 -15.85
C ARG A 303 16.39 6.52 -16.23
N ASN A 304 17.02 5.37 -16.51
CA ASN A 304 18.45 5.23 -16.76
C ASN A 304 19.33 5.78 -15.62
N TRP A 305 18.83 5.80 -14.39
CA TRP A 305 19.67 6.13 -13.24
C TRP A 305 20.49 4.92 -12.85
N ASN A 306 21.74 5.16 -12.50
CA ASN A 306 22.64 4.10 -12.08
C ASN A 306 22.17 3.56 -10.71
N THR A 307 21.51 2.41 -10.72
CA THR A 307 20.73 1.93 -9.58
C THR A 307 21.29 0.60 -9.07
N LEU A 308 21.63 0.58 -7.78
CA LEU A 308 21.99 -0.63 -7.04
C LEU A 308 20.94 -0.90 -5.95
N PHE A 309 20.19 -1.99 -6.07
CA PHE A 309 19.19 -2.40 -5.10
C PHE A 309 19.63 -3.66 -4.33
N VAL A 310 19.94 -3.50 -3.04
CA VAL A 310 20.42 -4.57 -2.17
C VAL A 310 19.50 -4.82 -0.96
N CYS A 311 19.42 -6.08 -0.55
CA CYS A 311 18.77 -6.51 0.68
C CYS A 311 19.39 -7.85 1.11
N GLY A 312 18.90 -8.44 2.18
CA GLY A 312 19.36 -9.73 2.67
C GLY A 312 18.63 -10.13 3.94
N THR A 313 18.98 -11.26 4.51
CA THR A 313 18.42 -11.74 5.77
C THR A 313 19.21 -11.22 6.98
N ASP A 314 18.49 -10.75 8.00
CA ASP A 314 19.05 -10.51 9.35
C ASP A 314 18.96 -11.80 10.16
N GLU A 315 20.12 -12.32 10.56
CA GLU A 315 20.28 -13.70 11.02
C GLU A 315 20.74 -13.85 12.46
N TYR A 316 21.25 -12.77 13.07
CA TYR A 316 21.80 -12.82 14.42
C TYR A 316 20.75 -12.56 15.52
N GLY A 317 21.16 -12.84 16.76
CA GLY A 317 20.37 -12.49 17.95
C GLY A 317 19.64 -13.65 18.60
N THR A 318 19.05 -13.36 19.76
CA THR A 318 18.45 -14.36 20.67
C THR A 318 17.28 -15.10 20.04
N ALA A 319 16.51 -14.45 19.16
CA ALA A 319 15.35 -15.04 18.53
C ALA A 319 15.73 -16.22 17.60
N THR A 320 16.87 -16.10 16.89
CA THR A 320 17.43 -17.19 16.09
C THR A 320 17.88 -18.35 16.98
N GLU A 321 18.64 -18.10 18.06
CA GLU A 321 19.07 -19.16 18.98
C GLU A 321 17.87 -19.91 19.60
N THR A 322 16.82 -19.17 19.97
CA THR A 322 15.59 -19.73 20.55
C THR A 322 14.89 -20.62 19.54
N LYS A 323 14.71 -20.14 18.31
CA LYS A 323 14.03 -20.89 17.25
C LYS A 323 14.83 -22.11 16.82
N ALA A 324 16.15 -22.00 16.76
CA ALA A 324 17.06 -23.11 16.49
C ALA A 324 16.91 -24.21 17.57
N MET A 325 16.85 -23.81 18.84
CA MET A 325 16.63 -24.73 19.97
C MET A 325 15.25 -25.41 19.90
N GLU A 326 14.19 -24.67 19.58
CA GLU A 326 12.84 -25.23 19.40
C GLU A 326 12.77 -26.25 18.26
N GLU A 327 13.52 -26.03 17.18
CA GLU A 327 13.58 -26.94 16.02
C GLU A 327 14.67 -28.02 16.14
N GLY A 328 15.46 -28.03 17.23
CA GLY A 328 16.51 -29.01 17.46
C GLY A 328 17.69 -28.92 16.48
N VAL A 329 17.96 -27.74 15.92
CA VAL A 329 19.03 -27.48 14.94
C VAL A 329 19.99 -26.40 15.42
N SER A 330 21.13 -26.23 14.75
CA SER A 330 22.04 -25.10 15.03
C SER A 330 21.49 -23.77 14.50
N PRO A 331 21.90 -22.61 15.06
CA PRO A 331 21.55 -21.29 14.54
C PRO A 331 21.90 -21.11 13.05
N LYS A 332 23.01 -21.69 12.60
CA LYS A 332 23.41 -21.64 11.19
C LYS A 332 22.43 -22.40 10.29
N GLU A 333 22.09 -23.64 10.65
CA GLU A 333 21.18 -24.47 9.86
C GLU A 333 19.79 -23.86 9.73
N ILE A 334 19.27 -23.24 10.80
CA ILE A 334 17.98 -22.55 10.72
C ILE A 334 18.05 -21.31 9.82
N CYS A 335 19.13 -20.53 9.91
CA CYS A 335 19.34 -19.39 9.03
C CYS A 335 19.45 -19.81 7.56
N ASP A 336 20.22 -20.86 7.27
CA ASP A 336 20.38 -21.41 5.92
C ASP A 336 19.03 -21.86 5.32
N LYS A 337 18.23 -22.58 6.12
CA LYS A 337 16.88 -23.02 5.75
C LYS A 337 15.97 -21.85 5.40
N TYR A 338 15.88 -20.86 6.29
CA TYR A 338 14.94 -19.77 6.11
C TYR A 338 15.41 -18.72 5.11
N ALA A 339 16.72 -18.46 4.99
CA ALA A 339 17.25 -17.60 3.93
C ALA A 339 16.81 -18.11 2.55
N ALA A 340 16.86 -19.43 2.31
CA ALA A 340 16.34 -20.03 1.09
C ALA A 340 14.82 -19.80 0.91
N ILE A 341 14.02 -19.89 1.98
CA ILE A 341 12.58 -19.60 1.95
C ILE A 341 12.34 -18.13 1.55
N HIS A 342 13.03 -17.18 2.18
CA HIS A 342 12.94 -15.76 1.83
C HIS A 342 13.28 -15.51 0.37
N THR A 343 14.40 -16.05 -0.11
CA THR A 343 14.81 -15.92 -1.52
C THR A 343 13.75 -16.48 -2.47
N GLN A 344 13.15 -17.62 -2.17
CA GLN A 344 12.09 -18.21 -3.01
C GLN A 344 10.83 -17.33 -3.03
N ILE A 345 10.40 -16.81 -1.87
CA ILE A 345 9.25 -15.91 -1.77
C ILE A 345 9.49 -14.65 -2.60
N TYR A 346 10.62 -13.97 -2.39
CA TYR A 346 10.91 -12.72 -3.08
C TYR A 346 11.11 -12.91 -4.59
N LYS A 347 11.67 -14.04 -5.01
CA LYS A 347 11.73 -14.42 -6.42
C LYS A 347 10.33 -14.61 -7.02
N TRP A 348 9.41 -15.27 -6.30
CA TRP A 348 8.03 -15.48 -6.77
C TRP A 348 7.23 -14.17 -6.84
N PHE A 349 7.44 -13.25 -5.90
CA PHE A 349 6.90 -11.88 -5.96
C PHE A 349 7.61 -10.99 -6.99
N SER A 350 8.53 -11.54 -7.79
CA SER A 350 9.28 -10.81 -8.82
C SER A 350 10.03 -9.58 -8.26
N ILE A 351 10.61 -9.71 -7.07
CA ILE A 351 11.48 -8.68 -6.48
C ILE A 351 12.85 -8.75 -7.14
N SER A 352 13.29 -7.63 -7.71
CA SER A 352 14.45 -7.52 -8.57
C SER A 352 15.67 -6.97 -7.84
N PHE A 353 16.10 -7.65 -6.77
CA PHE A 353 17.37 -7.35 -6.12
C PHE A 353 18.53 -7.50 -7.11
N ASP A 354 19.48 -6.58 -7.06
CA ASP A 354 20.77 -6.74 -7.74
C ASP A 354 21.66 -7.71 -6.97
N TYR A 355 21.55 -7.70 -5.64
CA TYR A 355 22.15 -8.70 -4.78
C TYR A 355 21.30 -8.90 -3.51
N PHE A 356 21.01 -10.16 -3.19
CA PHE A 356 20.32 -10.57 -1.95
C PHE A 356 21.28 -11.36 -1.07
N GLY A 357 21.83 -10.71 -0.04
CA GLY A 357 22.88 -11.27 0.82
C GLY A 357 22.38 -11.73 2.19
N ARG A 358 23.32 -11.83 3.14
CA ARG A 358 23.12 -12.36 4.50
C ARG A 358 24.02 -11.63 5.48
N THR A 359 23.62 -11.47 6.75
CA THR A 359 24.48 -10.85 7.77
C THR A 359 25.52 -11.80 8.39
N THR A 360 25.40 -13.11 8.20
CA THR A 360 26.32 -14.13 8.75
C THR A 360 27.56 -14.36 7.89
N THR A 361 28.29 -13.29 7.53
CA THR A 361 29.46 -13.36 6.64
C THR A 361 30.74 -12.83 7.28
N ALA A 362 31.89 -13.20 6.72
CA ALA A 362 33.18 -12.67 7.17
C ALA A 362 33.25 -11.14 6.98
N GLN A 363 32.72 -10.61 5.87
CA GLN A 363 32.66 -9.17 5.61
C GLN A 363 31.84 -8.42 6.67
N GLN A 364 30.73 -9.01 7.16
CA GLN A 364 29.99 -8.43 8.28
C GLN A 364 30.89 -8.25 9.50
N THR A 365 31.65 -9.30 9.85
CA THR A 365 32.53 -9.24 11.02
C THR A 365 33.59 -8.17 10.84
N THR A 366 34.28 -8.15 9.70
CA THR A 366 35.33 -7.18 9.41
C THR A 366 34.82 -5.73 9.47
N ILE A 367 33.71 -5.42 8.79
CA ILE A 367 33.20 -4.05 8.71
C ILE A 367 32.59 -3.59 10.04
N ALA A 368 31.85 -4.46 10.73
CA ALA A 368 31.30 -4.12 12.04
C ALA A 368 32.41 -3.87 13.09
N GLN A 369 33.49 -4.66 13.05
CA GLN A 369 34.65 -4.47 13.91
C GLN A 369 35.44 -3.19 13.56
N ASP A 370 35.58 -2.84 12.28
CA ASP A 370 36.21 -1.58 11.85
C ASP A 370 35.43 -0.36 12.39
N ILE A 371 34.11 -0.31 12.18
CA ILE A 371 33.26 0.77 12.69
C ILE A 371 33.34 0.84 14.23
N PHE A 372 33.28 -0.30 14.90
CA PHE A 372 33.43 -0.38 16.35
C PHE A 372 34.77 0.16 16.85
N ASN A 373 35.89 -0.24 16.24
CA ASN A 373 37.23 0.19 16.65
C ASN A 373 37.38 1.70 16.46
N ARG A 374 36.87 2.27 15.36
CA ARG A 374 36.90 3.72 15.12
C ARG A 374 36.11 4.51 16.15
N LEU A 375 34.94 3.99 16.56
CA LEU A 375 34.11 4.58 17.62
C LEU A 375 34.81 4.48 19.00
N LEU A 376 35.48 3.35 19.27
CA LEU A 376 36.23 3.12 20.50
C LEU A 376 37.40 4.10 20.63
N GLU A 377 38.23 4.20 19.59
CA GLU A 377 39.40 5.10 19.52
C GLU A 377 39.02 6.57 19.70
N ARG A 378 37.81 6.96 19.27
CA ARG A 378 37.28 8.32 19.38
C ARG A 378 36.50 8.58 20.68
N GLY A 379 36.40 7.60 21.57
CA GLY A 379 35.77 7.78 22.88
C GLY A 379 34.24 7.89 22.85
N PHE A 380 33.59 7.31 21.82
CA PHE A 380 32.13 7.22 21.70
C PHE A 380 31.53 5.95 22.32
N LEU A 381 32.37 5.12 22.94
CA LEU A 381 31.92 3.92 23.64
C LEU A 381 32.18 4.01 25.14
N LEU A 382 31.18 3.64 25.94
CA LEU A 382 31.25 3.63 27.39
C LEU A 382 31.18 2.19 27.92
N PRO A 383 32.12 1.75 28.77
CA PRO A 383 31.97 0.52 29.53
C PRO A 383 31.04 0.76 30.72
N ASP A 384 30.07 -0.13 30.93
CA ASP A 384 29.24 -0.14 32.14
C ASP A 384 28.94 -1.59 32.54
N THR A 385 28.58 -1.79 33.81
CA THR A 385 28.29 -3.11 34.36
C THR A 385 26.79 -3.24 34.64
N VAL A 386 26.16 -4.26 34.07
CA VAL A 386 24.73 -4.52 34.26
C VAL A 386 24.57 -5.76 35.12
N GLU A 387 23.67 -5.70 36.10
CA GLU A 387 23.24 -6.87 36.85
C GLU A 387 22.21 -7.67 36.06
N GLN A 388 22.50 -8.94 35.82
CA GLN A 388 21.61 -9.84 35.09
C GLN A 388 21.49 -11.18 35.81
N LEU A 389 20.34 -11.84 35.63
CA LEU A 389 20.13 -13.18 36.12
C LEU A 389 20.87 -14.19 35.23
N ARG A 390 21.77 -14.99 35.83
CA ARG A 390 22.48 -16.09 35.17
C ARG A 390 21.97 -17.42 35.69
N CYS A 391 21.57 -18.30 34.78
CA CYS A 391 21.29 -19.69 35.13
C CYS A 391 22.60 -20.50 35.10
N GLU A 392 23.04 -21.01 36.25
CA GLU A 392 24.27 -21.81 36.36
C GLU A 392 24.12 -23.20 35.71
N LYS A 393 22.91 -23.77 35.69
CA LYS A 393 22.66 -25.04 34.97
C LYS A 393 22.72 -24.87 33.46
N CYS A 394 22.12 -23.80 32.92
CA CYS A 394 22.14 -23.52 31.48
C CYS A 394 23.41 -22.80 31.03
N GLN A 395 24.27 -22.37 31.96
CA GLN A 395 25.48 -21.57 31.72
C GLN A 395 25.25 -20.34 30.83
N LYS A 396 24.10 -19.66 31.02
CA LYS A 396 23.67 -18.52 30.21
C LYS A 396 23.02 -17.44 31.06
N PHE A 397 23.21 -16.18 30.66
CA PHE A 397 22.38 -15.07 31.13
C PHE A 397 20.97 -15.21 30.56
N LEU A 398 19.97 -14.91 31.39
CA LEU A 398 18.57 -15.06 31.05
C LEU A 398 18.01 -13.71 30.62
N ALA A 399 17.44 -13.67 29.42
CA ALA A 399 16.55 -12.59 29.03
C ALA A 399 15.25 -12.67 29.82
N ASP A 400 14.56 -11.55 30.01
CA ASP A 400 13.31 -11.43 30.80
C ASP A 400 12.25 -12.49 30.46
N ARG A 401 12.12 -12.82 29.17
CA ARG A 401 11.20 -13.86 28.65
C ARG A 401 11.49 -15.29 29.16
N PHE A 402 12.71 -15.54 29.60
CA PHE A 402 13.17 -16.83 30.13
C PHE A 402 13.25 -16.84 31.66
N VAL A 403 12.75 -15.78 32.30
CA VAL A 403 12.64 -15.65 33.75
C VAL A 403 11.17 -15.58 34.14
N GLU A 404 10.76 -16.49 35.01
CA GLU A 404 9.48 -16.45 35.71
C GLU A 404 9.78 -16.31 37.21
N GLY A 405 8.87 -15.72 37.98
CA GLY A 405 9.06 -15.61 39.43
C GLY A 405 7.91 -14.88 40.11
N THR A 406 8.02 -14.70 41.42
CA THR A 406 7.01 -14.03 42.21
C THR A 406 7.13 -12.50 42.12
N CYS A 407 6.05 -11.83 41.72
CA CYS A 407 5.98 -10.37 41.60
C CYS A 407 6.28 -9.70 42.95
N PRO A 408 7.23 -8.76 43.03
CA PRO A 408 7.55 -8.07 44.28
C PRO A 408 6.42 -7.15 44.78
N PHE A 409 5.51 -6.73 43.88
CA PHE A 409 4.45 -5.76 44.18
C PHE A 409 3.11 -6.39 44.57
N CYS A 410 2.68 -7.46 43.90
CA CYS A 410 1.37 -8.10 44.13
C CYS A 410 1.44 -9.57 44.53
N ASN A 411 2.65 -10.13 44.71
CA ASN A 411 2.92 -11.53 45.06
C ASN A 411 2.30 -12.55 44.09
N TYR A 412 2.09 -12.18 42.82
CA TYR A 412 1.73 -13.13 41.77
C TYR A 412 2.92 -14.06 41.47
N GLU A 413 2.75 -15.38 41.62
CA GLU A 413 3.85 -16.36 41.59
C GLU A 413 4.47 -16.59 40.20
N GLU A 414 3.75 -16.25 39.13
CA GLU A 414 4.15 -16.51 37.74
C GLU A 414 4.39 -15.21 36.95
N ALA A 415 4.90 -14.16 37.61
CA ALA A 415 5.28 -12.93 36.92
C ALA A 415 6.48 -13.15 36.00
N ARG A 416 6.46 -12.48 34.85
CA ARG A 416 7.56 -12.51 33.87
C ARG A 416 8.63 -11.48 34.24
N GLY A 417 9.85 -11.66 33.71
CA GLY A 417 10.97 -10.78 34.01
C GLY A 417 10.80 -9.32 33.58
N ASP A 418 9.88 -9.03 32.67
CA ASP A 418 9.61 -7.70 32.10
C ASP A 418 8.32 -7.06 32.64
N GLN A 419 7.33 -7.89 32.95
CA GLN A 419 6.00 -7.43 33.35
C GLN A 419 5.27 -8.48 34.18
N CYS A 420 4.57 -8.03 35.22
CA CYS A 420 3.62 -8.87 35.93
C CYS A 420 2.25 -8.81 35.26
N ASP A 421 1.77 -9.93 34.70
CA ASP A 421 0.48 -9.99 34.00
C ASP A 421 -0.74 -9.76 34.91
N LYS A 422 -0.61 -10.01 36.23
CA LYS A 422 -1.71 -9.79 37.19
C LYS A 422 -1.96 -8.32 37.54
N CYS A 423 -0.91 -7.55 37.84
CA CYS A 423 -1.04 -6.14 38.24
C CYS A 423 -0.61 -5.14 37.14
N GLY A 424 -0.15 -5.64 36.00
CA GLY A 424 0.30 -4.84 34.85
C GLY A 424 1.62 -4.10 35.02
N LYS A 425 2.25 -4.17 36.21
CA LYS A 425 3.48 -3.42 36.53
C LYS A 425 4.66 -3.94 35.72
N LEU A 426 5.37 -3.02 35.06
CA LEU A 426 6.69 -3.29 34.46
C LEU A 426 7.73 -3.41 35.56
N ILE A 427 8.54 -4.47 35.50
CA ILE A 427 9.54 -4.82 36.52
C ILE A 427 10.83 -5.22 35.81
N ASN A 428 11.96 -5.09 36.49
CA ASN A 428 13.20 -5.69 36.01
C ASN A 428 13.32 -7.13 36.53
N ALA A 429 13.89 -8.04 35.74
CA ALA A 429 13.93 -9.46 36.11
C ALA A 429 14.69 -9.71 37.43
N VAL A 430 15.67 -8.87 37.76
CA VAL A 430 16.42 -8.92 39.03
C VAL A 430 15.56 -8.58 40.27
N GLU A 431 14.42 -7.91 40.09
CA GLU A 431 13.49 -7.55 41.17
C GLU A 431 12.51 -8.69 41.52
N LEU A 432 12.43 -9.73 40.69
CA LEU A 432 11.57 -10.88 40.94
C LEU A 432 12.02 -11.63 42.21
N LYS A 433 11.05 -11.95 43.06
CA LYS A 433 11.27 -12.86 44.20
C LYS A 433 11.25 -14.29 43.68
N ASN A 434 12.16 -15.14 44.17
CA ASN A 434 12.29 -16.54 43.74
C ASN A 434 12.31 -16.68 42.21
N PRO A 435 13.23 -16.01 41.50
CA PRO A 435 13.29 -16.14 40.05
C PRO A 435 13.58 -17.59 39.68
N GLN A 436 13.03 -18.02 38.55
CA GLN A 436 13.15 -19.36 38.03
C GLN A 436 13.41 -19.31 36.53
N CYS A 437 14.37 -20.10 36.07
CA CYS A 437 14.68 -20.24 34.66
C CYS A 437 13.57 -21.04 33.97
N LYS A 438 12.91 -20.46 32.96
CA LYS A 438 11.86 -21.15 32.21
C LYS A 438 12.35 -22.40 31.47
N MET A 439 13.64 -22.44 31.11
CA MET A 439 14.25 -23.53 30.35
C MET A 439 14.51 -24.78 31.19
N CYS A 440 15.14 -24.64 32.36
CA CYS A 440 15.58 -25.78 33.18
C CYS A 440 14.92 -25.85 34.56
N LYS A 441 14.03 -24.90 34.87
CA LYS A 441 13.35 -24.73 36.16
C LYS A 441 14.29 -24.55 37.36
N GLY A 442 15.58 -24.28 37.14
CA GLY A 442 16.55 -23.92 38.17
C GLY A 442 16.47 -22.45 38.60
N SER A 443 16.93 -22.15 39.81
CA SER A 443 17.01 -20.78 40.34
C SER A 443 18.23 -20.05 39.76
N PRO A 444 18.06 -18.95 39.00
CA PRO A 444 19.16 -18.15 38.52
C PRO A 444 19.73 -17.25 39.64
N VAL A 445 21.00 -16.87 39.49
CA VAL A 445 21.72 -16.01 40.41
C VAL A 445 22.02 -14.67 39.75
N ILE A 446 21.98 -13.58 40.51
CA ILE A 446 22.38 -12.26 40.01
C ILE A 446 23.90 -12.25 39.82
N ARG A 447 24.34 -11.88 38.62
CA ARG A 447 25.76 -11.71 38.27
C ARG A 447 25.93 -10.39 37.53
N SER A 448 26.91 -9.63 37.95
CA SER A 448 27.34 -8.41 37.25
C SER A 448 28.11 -8.79 36.00
N THR A 449 27.74 -8.21 34.85
CA THR A 449 28.38 -8.48 33.55
C THR A 449 28.71 -7.17 32.84
N LYS A 450 29.92 -7.09 32.27
CA LYS A 450 30.39 -5.87 31.58
C LYS A 450 29.76 -5.75 30.21
N HIS A 451 29.35 -4.55 29.84
CA HIS A 451 28.77 -4.21 28.56
C HIS A 451 29.38 -2.93 28.01
N LEU A 452 29.35 -2.79 26.68
CA LEU A 452 29.68 -1.55 25.99
C LEU A 452 28.40 -0.86 25.54
N PHE A 453 28.41 0.46 25.65
CA PHE A 453 27.31 1.34 25.26
C PHE A 453 27.81 2.34 24.23
N LEU A 454 27.04 2.55 23.17
CA LEU A 454 27.24 3.65 22.24
C LEU A 454 26.73 4.93 22.91
N ASP A 455 27.62 5.90 23.08
CA ASP A 455 27.37 7.20 23.70
C ASP A 455 26.66 8.14 22.71
N LEU A 456 25.38 7.84 22.47
CA LEU A 456 24.52 8.69 21.64
C LEU A 456 24.46 10.16 22.09
N PRO A 457 24.42 10.50 23.40
CA PRO A 457 24.47 11.90 23.83
C PRO A 457 25.64 12.68 23.25
N LYS A 458 26.86 12.10 23.20
CA LYS A 458 28.03 12.77 22.60
C LYS A 458 27.93 12.96 21.09
N LEU A 459 27.11 12.17 20.42
CA LEU A 459 26.93 12.20 18.96
C LEU A 459 25.70 13.02 18.54
N GLU A 460 24.89 13.47 19.49
CA GLU A 460 23.61 14.14 19.26
C GLU A 460 23.77 15.42 18.42
N GLU A 461 24.72 16.30 18.79
CA GLU A 461 24.98 17.56 18.05
C GLU A 461 25.34 17.30 16.57
N ARG A 462 26.18 16.29 16.32
CA ARG A 462 26.58 15.92 14.95
C ARG A 462 25.42 15.34 14.16
N LEU A 463 24.58 14.54 14.82
CA LEU A 463 23.38 13.98 14.22
C LEU A 463 22.37 15.07 13.87
N GLU A 464 22.09 15.99 14.79
CA GLU A 464 21.17 17.12 14.56
C GLU A 464 21.63 17.97 13.37
N LYS A 465 22.93 18.31 13.31
CA LYS A 465 23.49 19.06 12.18
C LYS A 465 23.28 18.34 10.84
N TRP A 466 23.44 17.01 10.80
CA TRP A 466 23.16 16.23 9.60
C TRP A 466 21.66 16.18 9.29
N LEU A 467 20.80 16.02 10.29
CA LEU A 467 19.34 16.00 10.13
C LEU A 467 18.82 17.35 9.59
N ASP A 468 19.34 18.47 10.09
CA ASP A 468 18.94 19.82 9.64
C ASP A 468 19.30 20.07 8.17
N GLN A 469 20.35 19.42 7.66
CA GLN A 469 20.74 19.49 6.25
C GLN A 469 19.94 18.50 5.37
N SER A 470 19.74 17.28 5.86
CA SER A 470 19.14 16.18 5.08
C SER A 470 17.61 16.22 5.05
N LEU A 471 16.92 16.57 6.14
CA LEU A 471 15.46 16.54 6.23
C LEU A 471 14.74 17.54 5.29
N PRO A 472 15.25 18.77 5.05
CA PRO A 472 14.59 19.70 4.13
C PRO A 472 14.73 19.26 2.66
N VAL A 473 15.85 18.63 2.31
CA VAL A 473 16.20 18.26 0.93
C VAL A 473 15.64 16.87 0.57
N GLY A 474 15.68 15.93 1.50
CA GLY A 474 15.24 14.55 1.28
C GLY A 474 13.73 14.37 1.43
N ASP A 475 13.12 13.61 0.52
CA ASP A 475 11.72 13.14 0.57
C ASP A 475 11.45 12.09 1.68
N TRP A 476 11.85 12.38 2.92
CA TRP A 476 11.52 11.54 4.07
C TRP A 476 10.02 11.56 4.33
N THR A 477 9.44 10.39 4.62
CA THR A 477 8.01 10.29 4.95
C THR A 477 7.69 11.02 6.26
N SER A 478 6.46 11.54 6.36
CA SER A 478 6.04 12.37 7.50
C SER A 478 6.16 11.66 8.85
N ASN A 479 5.80 10.38 8.90
CA ASN A 479 5.94 9.50 10.06
C ASN A 479 7.41 9.34 10.48
N ALA A 480 8.33 9.11 9.53
CA ALA A 480 9.76 8.99 9.80
C ALA A 480 10.34 10.27 10.40
N ARG A 481 9.97 11.44 9.84
CA ARG A 481 10.39 12.75 10.37
C ARG A 481 9.88 12.96 11.79
N PHE A 482 8.62 12.62 12.05
CA PHE A 482 8.00 12.76 13.37
C PHE A 482 8.67 11.86 14.42
N ILE A 483 8.86 10.58 14.11
CA ILE A 483 9.50 9.62 15.02
C ILE A 483 10.93 10.06 15.35
N THR A 484 11.69 10.47 14.34
CA THR A 484 13.08 10.94 14.52
C THR A 484 13.13 12.16 15.42
N ARG A 485 12.31 13.19 15.16
CA ARG A 485 12.26 14.40 16.00
C ARG A 485 11.79 14.11 17.43
N SER A 486 10.88 13.15 17.63
CA SER A 486 10.49 12.74 18.98
C SER A 486 11.66 12.16 19.75
N TRP A 487 12.47 11.30 19.12
CA TRP A 487 13.64 10.70 19.76
C TRP A 487 14.70 11.73 20.16
N ILE A 488 14.92 12.74 19.32
CA ILE A 488 15.86 13.83 19.61
C ILE A 488 15.32 14.73 20.73
N ARG A 489 14.04 15.14 20.66
CA ARG A 489 13.41 15.97 21.69
C ARG A 489 13.45 15.33 23.08
N ASP A 490 13.30 14.01 23.16
CA ASP A 490 13.29 13.28 24.43
C ASP A 490 14.72 13.11 25.02
N GLY A 491 15.76 13.50 24.27
CA GLY A 491 17.17 13.39 24.61
C GLY A 491 17.73 11.99 24.35
N LEU A 492 18.84 11.88 23.61
CA LEU A 492 19.44 10.59 23.33
C LEU A 492 20.10 10.02 24.58
N LYS A 493 19.99 8.69 24.76
CA LYS A 493 20.57 7.97 25.91
C LYS A 493 21.60 6.97 25.41
N PRO A 494 22.65 6.65 26.19
CA PRO A 494 23.58 5.59 25.83
C PRO A 494 22.84 4.27 25.59
N ARG A 495 23.20 3.57 24.51
CA ARG A 495 22.54 2.30 24.12
C ARG A 495 23.53 1.15 24.17
N CYS A 496 23.17 0.08 24.88
CA CYS A 496 24.03 -1.10 24.99
C CYS A 496 24.15 -1.83 23.65
N ILE A 497 25.38 -1.93 23.14
CA ILE A 497 25.72 -2.55 21.84
C ILE A 497 26.32 -3.95 21.95
N THR A 498 26.32 -4.55 23.14
CA THR A 498 26.87 -5.90 23.38
C THR A 498 25.85 -6.82 24.04
N ARG A 499 25.92 -8.12 23.77
CA ARG A 499 25.06 -9.14 24.39
C ARG A 499 25.84 -10.40 24.72
N ASP A 500 25.43 -11.06 25.80
CA ASP A 500 25.93 -12.37 26.22
C ASP A 500 25.27 -13.50 25.41
N LEU A 501 25.53 -13.52 24.10
CA LEU A 501 25.06 -14.55 23.17
C LEU A 501 26.25 -15.21 22.49
N LYS A 502 26.04 -16.41 21.94
CA LYS A 502 27.05 -17.10 21.14
C LYS A 502 26.85 -16.85 19.64
N TRP A 503 25.61 -16.62 19.21
CA TRP A 503 25.26 -16.35 17.82
C TRP A 503 25.15 -14.84 17.53
N GLY A 504 26.26 -14.27 17.07
CA GLY A 504 26.40 -12.85 16.73
C GLY A 504 27.81 -12.50 16.26
N THR A 505 28.01 -11.28 15.79
CA THR A 505 29.34 -10.77 15.44
C THR A 505 30.22 -10.62 16.70
N PRO A 506 31.42 -11.23 16.76
CA PRO A 506 32.26 -11.18 17.96
C PRO A 506 32.82 -9.77 18.22
N VAL A 507 32.93 -9.41 19.51
CA VAL A 507 33.50 -8.11 19.94
C VAL A 507 35.02 -8.21 20.01
N PRO A 508 35.80 -7.36 19.31
CA PRO A 508 37.25 -7.45 19.23
C PRO A 508 37.92 -6.73 20.41
N LEU A 509 37.53 -7.06 21.65
CA LEU A 509 38.05 -6.41 22.86
C LEU A 509 38.34 -7.45 23.96
N GLU A 510 39.47 -7.28 24.65
CA GLU A 510 39.83 -8.15 25.77
C GLU A 510 38.77 -8.10 26.88
N GLY A 511 38.40 -9.27 27.41
CA GLY A 511 37.30 -9.39 28.39
C GLY A 511 35.89 -9.48 27.77
N TYR A 512 35.77 -9.41 26.44
CA TYR A 512 34.50 -9.55 25.70
C TYR A 512 34.46 -10.79 24.79
N THR A 513 35.37 -11.75 24.96
CA THR A 513 35.51 -12.95 24.12
C THR A 513 34.28 -13.85 24.07
N ASP A 514 33.46 -13.83 25.13
CA ASP A 514 32.19 -14.58 25.21
C ASP A 514 30.95 -13.72 24.89
N LYS A 515 31.15 -12.55 24.27
CA LYS A 515 30.10 -11.59 23.93
C LYS A 515 30.11 -11.29 22.45
N VAL A 516 28.93 -10.92 21.96
CA VAL A 516 28.71 -10.51 20.57
C VAL A 516 28.12 -9.11 20.53
N PHE A 517 28.21 -8.45 19.38
CA PHE A 517 27.45 -7.22 19.15
C PHE A 517 25.95 -7.48 19.23
N TYR A 518 25.25 -6.49 19.75
CA TYR A 518 23.80 -6.49 19.75
C TYR A 518 23.31 -6.30 18.32
N VAL A 519 22.37 -7.15 17.89
CA VAL A 519 21.86 -7.15 16.50
C VAL A 519 21.39 -5.77 16.01
N TRP A 520 20.82 -4.93 16.88
CA TRP A 520 20.35 -3.61 16.46
C TRP A 520 21.47 -2.56 16.29
N PHE A 521 22.71 -2.90 16.68
CA PHE A 521 23.91 -2.13 16.34
C PHE A 521 24.45 -2.54 14.97
N ASP A 522 24.60 -3.84 14.70
CA ASP A 522 25.30 -4.32 13.50
C ASP A 522 24.38 -4.78 12.34
N ALA A 523 23.07 -4.94 12.55
CA ALA A 523 22.14 -5.28 11.46
C ALA A 523 22.12 -4.21 10.34
N PRO A 524 22.10 -2.89 10.63
CA PRO A 524 22.24 -1.87 9.57
C PRO A 524 23.61 -1.90 8.87
N ILE A 525 24.68 -2.33 9.56
CA ILE A 525 26.00 -2.58 8.95
C ILE A 525 25.92 -3.72 7.92
N GLY A 526 24.91 -4.59 8.05
CA GLY A 526 24.51 -5.58 7.06
C GLY A 526 24.37 -5.03 5.65
N TYR A 527 23.88 -3.80 5.46
CA TYR A 527 23.79 -3.21 4.11
C TYR A 527 25.15 -3.02 3.45
N LEU A 528 26.16 -2.61 4.23
CA LEU A 528 27.53 -2.41 3.77
C LEU A 528 28.15 -3.77 3.45
N SER A 529 28.04 -4.74 4.37
CA SER A 529 28.64 -6.05 4.20
C SER A 529 28.00 -6.88 3.08
N ILE A 530 26.69 -6.75 2.87
CA ILE A 530 25.99 -7.33 1.71
C ILE A 530 26.55 -6.73 0.42
N THR A 531 26.80 -5.43 0.38
CA THR A 531 27.40 -4.76 -0.79
C THR A 531 28.87 -5.18 -0.98
N ALA A 532 29.62 -5.36 0.09
CA ALA A 532 31.00 -5.84 0.08
C ALA A 532 31.12 -7.30 -0.43
N ASN A 533 30.10 -8.13 -0.15
CA ASN A 533 30.03 -9.47 -0.72
C ASN A 533 29.60 -9.47 -2.20
N TYR A 534 28.97 -8.39 -2.68
CA TYR A 534 28.62 -8.21 -4.08
C TYR A 534 29.78 -7.68 -4.93
N THR A 535 30.57 -6.74 -4.38
CA THR A 535 31.71 -6.13 -5.06
C THR A 535 32.78 -5.70 -4.06
N ASP A 536 34.04 -5.83 -4.47
CA ASP A 536 35.21 -5.36 -3.70
C ASP A 536 35.24 -3.83 -3.58
N GLN A 537 34.69 -3.12 -4.56
CA GLN A 537 34.60 -1.66 -4.62
C GLN A 537 33.34 -1.09 -3.92
N TRP A 538 32.84 -1.76 -2.88
CA TRP A 538 31.61 -1.37 -2.17
C TRP A 538 31.70 0.02 -1.52
N GLU A 539 32.91 0.46 -1.15
CA GLU A 539 33.15 1.79 -0.59
C GLU A 539 32.80 2.91 -1.57
N LYS A 540 32.84 2.67 -2.89
CA LYS A 540 32.37 3.66 -3.87
C LYS A 540 30.90 3.99 -3.71
N TRP A 541 30.10 3.06 -3.19
CA TRP A 541 28.68 3.28 -2.87
C TRP A 541 28.48 3.83 -1.46
N TRP A 542 29.19 3.27 -0.48
CA TRP A 542 28.93 3.52 0.94
C TRP A 542 29.84 4.55 1.60
N LYS A 543 30.89 5.04 0.92
CA LYS A 543 31.81 6.08 1.40
C LYS A 543 31.97 7.22 0.37
N ASN A 544 30.87 7.60 -0.27
CA ASN A 544 30.83 8.58 -1.37
C ASN A 544 29.52 9.39 -1.34
N PRO A 545 29.27 10.14 -0.25
CA PRO A 545 28.03 10.90 -0.06
C PRO A 545 27.79 11.98 -1.11
N GLU A 546 28.84 12.44 -1.81
CA GLU A 546 28.74 13.49 -2.83
C GLU A 546 28.10 12.98 -4.13
N GLN A 547 28.31 11.70 -4.48
CA GLN A 547 27.81 11.14 -5.74
C GLN A 547 26.62 10.19 -5.58
N VAL A 548 26.37 9.69 -4.36
CA VAL A 548 25.37 8.64 -4.09
C VAL A 548 24.20 9.17 -3.29
N GLN A 549 22.99 8.92 -3.78
CA GLN A 549 21.75 9.14 -3.02
C GLN A 549 21.24 7.82 -2.47
N LEU A 550 21.13 7.74 -1.14
CA LEU A 550 20.69 6.54 -0.44
C LEU A 550 19.19 6.62 -0.10
N TYR A 551 18.44 5.63 -0.57
CA TYR A 551 17.04 5.42 -0.24
C TYR A 551 16.90 4.16 0.63
N ASN A 552 16.32 4.30 1.83
CA ASN A 552 16.01 3.16 2.70
C ASN A 552 14.49 2.96 2.81
N PHE A 553 14.02 1.77 2.47
CA PHE A 553 12.61 1.37 2.56
C PHE A 553 12.39 0.45 3.75
N MET A 554 11.48 0.84 4.66
CA MET A 554 11.22 0.10 5.89
C MET A 554 9.80 0.36 6.43
N ALA A 555 9.40 -0.42 7.44
CA ALA A 555 8.25 -0.10 8.28
C ALA A 555 8.64 0.88 9.40
N LYS A 556 7.65 1.59 9.97
CA LYS A 556 7.86 2.68 10.94
C LYS A 556 8.64 2.32 12.21
N ASP A 557 8.62 1.05 12.61
CA ASP A 557 9.35 0.49 13.73
C ASP A 557 10.88 0.53 13.55
N ASN A 558 11.36 0.46 12.31
CA ASN A 558 12.79 0.49 12.01
C ASN A 558 13.39 1.91 11.93
N VAL A 559 12.56 2.95 11.95
CA VAL A 559 12.97 4.34 11.76
C VAL A 559 14.09 4.75 12.73
N PRO A 560 14.00 4.55 14.06
CA PRO A 560 15.04 5.03 14.99
C PRO A 560 16.42 4.44 14.72
N PHE A 561 16.49 3.20 14.20
CA PHE A 561 17.76 2.56 13.90
C PHE A 561 18.44 3.17 12.67
N HIS A 562 17.66 3.68 11.72
CA HIS A 562 18.16 4.22 10.45
C HIS A 562 18.24 5.74 10.44
N SER A 563 17.54 6.44 11.34
CA SER A 563 17.62 7.89 11.48
C SER A 563 18.47 8.37 12.66
N VAL A 564 18.74 7.50 13.66
CA VAL A 564 19.52 7.85 14.85
C VAL A 564 20.71 6.90 15.02
N VAL A 565 20.47 5.62 15.33
CA VAL A 565 21.55 4.70 15.79
C VAL A 565 22.63 4.51 14.74
N PHE A 566 22.24 4.15 13.52
CA PHE A 566 23.17 3.91 12.43
C PHE A 566 23.86 5.19 11.94
N PRO A 567 23.16 6.30 11.68
CA PRO A 567 23.82 7.58 11.40
C PRO A 567 24.81 8.03 12.48
N CYS A 568 24.47 7.91 13.78
CA CYS A 568 25.40 8.19 14.87
C CYS A 568 26.66 7.32 14.79
N SER A 569 26.49 6.02 14.52
CA SER A 569 27.61 5.07 14.40
C SER A 569 28.54 5.45 13.22
N LEU A 570 27.96 5.82 12.07
CA LEU A 570 28.72 6.21 10.89
C LEU A 570 29.38 7.60 11.03
N LEU A 571 28.67 8.58 11.58
CA LEU A 571 29.20 9.92 11.87
C LEU A 571 30.30 9.89 12.93
N GLY A 572 30.16 9.03 13.95
CA GLY A 572 31.18 8.83 14.97
C GLY A 572 32.42 8.09 14.46
N ALA A 573 32.28 7.25 13.43
CA ALA A 573 33.40 6.57 12.78
C ALA A 573 34.25 7.51 11.91
N GLU A 574 33.70 8.65 11.46
CA GLU A 574 34.38 9.70 10.67
C GLU A 574 35.10 9.16 9.42
N ASP A 575 34.45 8.28 8.66
CA ASP A 575 35.06 7.59 7.51
C ASP A 575 34.35 7.90 6.17
N ASN A 576 33.86 9.14 6.04
CA ASN A 576 33.16 9.65 4.86
C ASN A 576 31.98 8.79 4.38
N TYR A 577 31.20 8.21 5.30
CA TYR A 577 30.10 7.33 4.96
C TYR A 577 28.93 8.04 4.24
N THR A 578 28.35 7.35 3.26
CA THR A 578 27.08 7.71 2.63
C THR A 578 25.94 7.49 3.63
N LEU A 579 25.30 8.57 4.06
CA LEU A 579 24.14 8.55 4.95
C LEU A 579 22.82 8.57 4.16
N VAL A 580 21.73 8.18 4.81
CA VAL A 580 20.42 8.10 4.15
C VAL A 580 19.94 9.46 3.67
N SER A 581 19.70 9.58 2.37
CA SER A 581 19.16 10.79 1.76
C SER A 581 17.64 10.83 1.87
N HIS A 582 16.99 9.67 1.66
CA HIS A 582 15.52 9.52 1.67
C HIS A 582 15.11 8.31 2.50
N LEU A 583 14.52 8.55 3.68
CA LEU A 583 13.99 7.48 4.52
C LEU A 583 12.48 7.29 4.27
N ILE A 584 12.14 6.17 3.64
CA ILE A 584 10.78 5.84 3.21
C ILE A 584 10.17 4.84 4.18
N ALA A 585 9.43 5.33 5.17
CA ALA A 585 8.76 4.50 6.17
C ALA A 585 7.27 4.36 5.91
N THR A 586 6.76 3.13 5.85
CA THR A 586 5.31 2.87 5.75
C THR A 586 4.66 2.65 7.11
N GLU A 587 3.36 2.88 7.15
CA GLU A 587 2.47 2.41 8.21
C GLU A 587 2.23 0.89 8.08
N TYR A 588 1.43 0.30 8.97
CA TYR A 588 1.21 -1.15 8.95
C TYR A 588 0.12 -1.56 7.95
N LEU A 589 0.30 -2.76 7.38
CA LEU A 589 -0.78 -3.49 6.71
C LEU A 589 -1.41 -4.45 7.73
N ASN A 590 -2.68 -4.24 8.02
CA ASN A 590 -3.55 -5.13 8.77
C ASN A 590 -4.17 -6.18 7.83
N TYR A 591 -4.72 -7.25 8.40
CA TYR A 591 -5.36 -8.33 7.66
C TYR A 591 -6.81 -8.46 8.10
N GLU A 592 -7.74 -8.16 7.19
CA GLU A 592 -9.16 -7.98 7.47
C GLU A 592 -9.38 -7.02 8.66
N ASP A 593 -10.05 -7.47 9.71
CA ASP A 593 -10.35 -6.74 10.95
C ASP A 593 -9.23 -6.83 12.01
N GLY A 594 -8.12 -7.51 11.70
CA GLY A 594 -7.08 -7.80 12.68
C GLY A 594 -5.65 -7.71 12.16
N LYS A 595 -4.73 -8.37 12.87
CA LYS A 595 -3.31 -8.45 12.53
C LYS A 595 -2.94 -9.83 12.03
N PHE A 596 -1.93 -9.89 11.16
CA PHE A 596 -1.28 -11.15 10.79
C PHE A 596 -0.82 -11.90 12.05
N SER A 597 -1.08 -13.21 12.10
CA SER A 597 -0.71 -14.05 13.25
C SER A 597 -0.44 -15.47 12.81
N LYS A 598 0.84 -15.86 12.84
CA LYS A 598 1.26 -17.23 12.54
C LYS A 598 0.72 -18.24 13.55
N SER A 599 0.72 -17.90 14.84
CA SER A 599 0.23 -18.78 15.91
C SER A 599 -1.27 -19.05 15.83
N ARG A 600 -2.07 -18.09 15.35
CA ARG A 600 -3.51 -18.24 15.13
C ARG A 600 -3.89 -18.68 13.72
N GLY A 601 -2.91 -18.85 12.82
CA GLY A 601 -3.17 -19.15 11.40
C GLY A 601 -3.98 -18.06 10.68
N VAL A 602 -3.82 -16.79 11.08
CA VAL A 602 -4.55 -15.65 10.51
C VAL A 602 -3.61 -14.88 9.57
N GLY A 603 -4.06 -14.70 8.34
CA GLY A 603 -3.36 -13.93 7.31
C GLY A 603 -2.63 -14.78 6.27
N VAL A 604 -2.31 -14.13 5.16
CA VAL A 604 -1.55 -14.74 4.05
C VAL A 604 -0.05 -14.52 4.28
N PHE A 605 0.70 -15.61 4.27
CA PHE A 605 2.16 -15.61 4.32
C PHE A 605 2.75 -15.78 2.91
N GLY A 606 3.97 -15.30 2.70
CA GLY A 606 4.57 -15.21 1.37
C GLY A 606 4.76 -16.57 0.69
N ASP A 607 4.99 -17.63 1.47
CA ASP A 607 5.07 -19.01 1.01
C ASP A 607 3.71 -19.59 0.58
N MET A 608 2.62 -19.11 1.19
CA MET A 608 1.25 -19.55 0.91
C MET A 608 0.62 -18.82 -0.29
N ALA A 609 1.11 -17.61 -0.63
CA ALA A 609 0.55 -16.79 -1.70
C ALA A 609 0.57 -17.51 -3.06
N LYS A 610 1.63 -18.27 -3.35
CA LYS A 610 1.76 -19.06 -4.59
C LYS A 610 0.72 -20.18 -4.71
N ASP A 611 0.26 -20.73 -3.58
CA ASP A 611 -0.68 -21.87 -3.53
C ASP A 611 -2.14 -21.43 -3.63
N THR A 612 -2.40 -20.15 -3.87
CA THR A 612 -3.76 -19.60 -4.04
C THR A 612 -4.28 -19.69 -5.47
N GLY A 613 -3.39 -19.94 -6.43
CA GLY A 613 -3.70 -19.84 -7.86
C GLY A 613 -3.82 -18.39 -8.38
N ILE A 614 -3.67 -17.38 -7.51
CA ILE A 614 -3.64 -15.97 -7.90
C ILE A 614 -2.21 -15.61 -8.31
N PRO A 615 -1.97 -15.08 -9.53
CA PRO A 615 -0.64 -14.70 -10.01
C PRO A 615 0.03 -13.63 -9.14
N SER A 616 1.37 -13.64 -9.11
CA SER A 616 2.22 -12.70 -8.37
C SER A 616 1.84 -11.23 -8.62
N ASP A 617 1.66 -10.85 -9.89
CA ASP A 617 1.33 -9.49 -10.29
C ASP A 617 -0.02 -8.99 -9.76
N ILE A 618 -1.00 -9.88 -9.54
CA ILE A 618 -2.28 -9.50 -8.93
C ILE A 618 -2.10 -9.15 -7.45
N TRP A 619 -1.26 -9.89 -6.74
CA TRP A 619 -0.85 -9.55 -5.37
C TRP A 619 -0.10 -8.23 -5.34
N ARG A 620 0.87 -8.03 -6.24
CA ARG A 620 1.63 -6.78 -6.34
C ARG A 620 0.71 -5.60 -6.59
N PHE A 621 -0.18 -5.68 -7.58
CA PHE A 621 -1.16 -4.64 -7.89
C PHE A 621 -1.97 -4.26 -6.66
N TYR A 622 -2.62 -5.24 -6.02
CA TYR A 622 -3.53 -4.95 -4.92
C TYR A 622 -2.79 -4.34 -3.72
N LEU A 623 -1.67 -4.95 -3.31
CA LEU A 623 -0.88 -4.44 -2.18
C LEU A 623 -0.34 -3.03 -2.44
N LEU A 624 0.05 -2.72 -3.68
CA LEU A 624 0.51 -1.38 -4.06
C LEU A 624 -0.65 -0.38 -4.16
N PHE A 625 -1.83 -0.84 -4.57
CA PHE A 625 -3.06 -0.03 -4.61
C PHE A 625 -3.50 0.40 -3.20
N ILE A 626 -3.34 -0.48 -2.20
CA ILE A 626 -3.62 -0.21 -0.79
C ILE A 626 -2.36 0.03 0.06
N ARG A 627 -1.25 0.48 -0.56
CA ARG A 627 0.01 0.70 0.17
C ARG A 627 -0.21 1.65 1.37
N PRO A 628 0.21 1.26 2.59
CA PRO A 628 -0.02 2.05 3.81
C PRO A 628 0.98 3.22 3.92
N GLU A 629 0.73 4.31 3.18
CA GLU A 629 1.63 5.48 3.15
C GLU A 629 1.38 6.46 4.29
N GLY A 630 0.16 6.99 4.40
CA GLY A 630 -0.20 8.02 5.39
C GLY A 630 -0.88 7.49 6.65
N GLN A 631 -1.45 6.29 6.57
CA GLN A 631 -2.16 5.61 7.64
C GLN A 631 -2.11 4.09 7.43
N ASP A 632 -2.40 3.33 8.48
CA ASP A 632 -2.56 1.88 8.37
C ASP A 632 -3.62 1.54 7.30
N SER A 633 -3.39 0.45 6.58
CA SER A 633 -4.32 -0.09 5.57
C SER A 633 -4.68 -1.53 5.93
N ALA A 634 -5.80 -2.05 5.44
CA ALA A 634 -6.24 -3.41 5.70
C ALA A 634 -6.36 -4.19 4.40
N PHE A 635 -5.74 -5.37 4.34
CA PHE A 635 -5.97 -6.32 3.27
C PHE A 635 -7.37 -6.91 3.42
N SER A 636 -8.20 -6.87 2.36
CA SER A 636 -9.49 -7.55 2.34
C SER A 636 -9.67 -8.38 1.07
N TRP A 637 -10.13 -9.61 1.24
CA TRP A 637 -10.41 -10.52 0.12
C TRP A 637 -11.51 -9.99 -0.81
N ASN A 638 -12.54 -9.38 -0.24
CA ASN A 638 -13.65 -8.81 -1.00
C ASN A 638 -13.20 -7.61 -1.83
N ASP A 639 -12.33 -6.76 -1.26
CA ASP A 639 -11.81 -5.60 -1.97
C ASP A 639 -10.76 -6.01 -3.03
N LEU A 640 -9.96 -7.06 -2.79
CA LEU A 640 -9.11 -7.68 -3.81
C LEU A 640 -9.94 -8.13 -5.03
N LEU A 641 -11.03 -8.88 -4.80
CA LEU A 641 -11.94 -9.30 -5.86
C LEU A 641 -12.48 -8.09 -6.63
N LEU A 642 -13.00 -7.10 -5.90
CA LEU A 642 -13.60 -5.91 -6.48
C LEU A 642 -12.60 -5.16 -7.35
N LYS A 643 -11.40 -4.87 -6.83
CA LYS A 643 -10.38 -4.08 -7.54
C LYS A 643 -9.75 -4.85 -8.70
N ASN A 644 -9.59 -6.17 -8.60
CA ASN A 644 -9.20 -6.98 -9.75
C ASN A 644 -10.24 -6.86 -10.87
N ASN A 645 -11.52 -7.08 -10.56
CA ASN A 645 -12.56 -7.11 -11.57
C ASN A 645 -12.86 -5.71 -12.14
N SER A 646 -12.82 -4.65 -11.31
CA SER A 646 -13.10 -3.28 -11.75
C SER A 646 -11.91 -2.62 -12.43
N GLU A 647 -10.73 -2.58 -11.79
CA GLU A 647 -9.59 -1.81 -12.29
C GLU A 647 -8.72 -2.60 -13.26
N LEU A 648 -8.47 -3.88 -12.99
CA LEU A 648 -7.66 -4.71 -13.89
C LEU A 648 -8.49 -5.23 -15.05
N LEU A 649 -9.57 -5.97 -14.80
CA LEU A 649 -10.33 -6.61 -15.88
C LEU A 649 -11.13 -5.59 -16.71
N ASN A 650 -11.99 -4.80 -16.08
CA ASN A 650 -12.94 -3.92 -16.78
C ASN A 650 -12.34 -2.59 -17.27
N ASN A 651 -11.20 -2.16 -16.73
CA ASN A 651 -10.52 -0.94 -17.14
C ASN A 651 -9.22 -1.24 -17.91
N LEU A 652 -8.13 -1.58 -17.23
CA LEU A 652 -6.79 -1.74 -17.81
C LEU A 652 -6.74 -2.83 -18.90
N GLY A 653 -7.19 -4.02 -18.55
CA GLY A 653 -7.27 -5.18 -19.42
C GLY A 653 -8.20 -4.95 -20.58
N ASN A 654 -9.41 -4.43 -20.33
CA ASN A 654 -10.37 -4.11 -21.38
C ASN A 654 -9.77 -3.16 -22.44
N PHE A 655 -9.10 -2.09 -22.00
CA PHE A 655 -8.47 -1.14 -22.90
C PHE A 655 -7.39 -1.79 -23.76
N VAL A 656 -6.39 -2.42 -23.13
CA VAL A 656 -5.25 -3.01 -23.85
C VAL A 656 -5.69 -4.15 -24.76
N ASN A 657 -6.60 -5.02 -24.30
CA ASN A 657 -7.17 -6.10 -25.11
C ASN A 657 -7.89 -5.56 -26.34
N ARG A 658 -8.71 -4.50 -26.20
CA ARG A 658 -9.43 -3.89 -27.34
C ARG A 658 -8.48 -3.23 -28.31
N ALA A 659 -7.50 -2.47 -27.81
CA ALA A 659 -6.49 -1.80 -28.63
C ALA A 659 -5.75 -2.81 -29.52
N GLY A 660 -5.21 -3.89 -28.93
CA GLY A 660 -4.54 -4.95 -29.67
C GLY A 660 -5.48 -5.76 -30.58
N MET A 661 -6.69 -6.10 -30.10
CA MET A 661 -7.69 -6.84 -30.88
C MET A 661 -8.07 -6.09 -32.15
N PHE A 662 -8.26 -4.78 -32.10
CA PHE A 662 -8.66 -4.01 -33.27
C PHE A 662 -7.58 -3.98 -34.34
N VAL A 663 -6.31 -3.86 -33.97
CA VAL A 663 -5.19 -3.97 -34.91
C VAL A 663 -5.17 -5.36 -35.56
N HIS A 664 -5.26 -6.42 -34.76
CA HIS A 664 -5.21 -7.79 -35.27
C HIS A 664 -6.42 -8.13 -36.18
N LYS A 665 -7.62 -7.74 -35.76
CA LYS A 665 -8.89 -8.11 -36.40
C LYS A 665 -9.20 -7.30 -37.65
N PHE A 666 -8.89 -6.01 -37.65
CA PHE A 666 -9.32 -5.09 -38.72
C PHE A 666 -8.19 -4.66 -39.66
N PHE A 667 -6.93 -4.80 -39.23
CA PHE A 667 -5.75 -4.33 -39.97
C PHE A 667 -4.68 -5.41 -40.11
N GLU A 668 -5.06 -6.68 -40.05
CA GLU A 668 -4.18 -7.85 -40.30
C GLU A 668 -2.92 -7.89 -39.40
N GLY A 669 -3.01 -7.28 -38.21
CA GLY A 669 -1.91 -7.20 -37.26
C GLY A 669 -0.92 -6.06 -37.55
N CYS A 670 -1.17 -5.20 -38.52
CA CYS A 670 -0.32 -4.04 -38.81
C CYS A 670 -0.97 -2.76 -38.26
N VAL A 671 -0.19 -1.91 -37.59
CA VAL A 671 -0.64 -0.61 -37.09
C VAL A 671 -1.08 0.26 -38.28
N PRO A 672 -2.33 0.74 -38.31
CA PRO A 672 -2.86 1.53 -39.43
C PRO A 672 -2.24 2.92 -39.52
N ALA A 673 -2.51 3.63 -40.63
CA ALA A 673 -2.16 5.04 -40.76
C ALA A 673 -2.85 5.90 -39.69
N ILE A 674 -2.11 6.85 -39.12
CA ILE A 674 -2.58 7.71 -38.03
C ILE A 674 -2.64 9.15 -38.51
N GLU A 675 -3.85 9.64 -38.74
CA GLU A 675 -4.15 11.02 -39.14
C GLU A 675 -4.91 11.73 -38.01
N LEU A 676 -4.19 12.55 -37.22
CA LEU A 676 -4.70 13.15 -35.98
C LEU A 676 -5.64 14.34 -36.22
N ASN A 677 -6.84 14.29 -35.65
CA ASN A 677 -7.75 15.44 -35.57
C ASN A 677 -7.52 16.27 -34.27
N SER A 678 -8.36 17.27 -34.01
CA SER A 678 -8.29 18.08 -32.78
C SER A 678 -8.44 17.25 -31.50
N ASP A 679 -9.41 16.34 -31.47
CA ASP A 679 -9.75 15.54 -30.29
C ASP A 679 -8.63 14.54 -29.96
N ASP A 680 -8.00 13.98 -30.99
CA ASP A 680 -6.84 13.10 -30.85
C ASP A 680 -5.67 13.85 -30.22
N LYS A 681 -5.41 15.08 -30.67
CA LYS A 681 -4.33 15.92 -30.12
C LYS A 681 -4.59 16.30 -28.66
N ILE A 682 -5.85 16.57 -28.30
CA ILE A 682 -6.26 16.79 -26.90
C ILE A 682 -5.98 15.54 -26.08
N LEU A 683 -6.35 14.35 -26.55
CA LEU A 683 -6.06 13.09 -25.86
C LEU A 683 -4.56 12.87 -25.67
N LEU A 684 -3.74 13.10 -26.69
CA LEU A 684 -2.28 12.97 -26.59
C LEU A 684 -1.71 13.88 -25.49
N ALA A 685 -2.21 15.12 -25.40
CA ALA A 685 -1.82 16.05 -24.35
C ALA A 685 -2.31 15.61 -22.96
N GLN A 686 -3.53 15.07 -22.83
CA GLN A 686 -4.03 14.51 -21.57
C GLN A 686 -3.17 13.33 -21.09
N VAL A 687 -2.83 12.39 -21.98
CA VAL A 687 -1.96 11.25 -21.68
C VAL A 687 -0.57 11.73 -21.27
N THR A 688 -0.03 12.74 -21.97
CA THR A 688 1.27 13.35 -21.63
C THR A 688 1.25 13.96 -20.23
N ARG A 689 0.17 14.64 -19.84
CA ARG A 689 0.05 15.24 -18.51
C ARG A 689 -0.01 14.18 -17.40
N GLU A 690 -0.78 13.11 -17.59
CA GLU A 690 -0.83 11.99 -16.63
C GLU A 690 0.53 11.28 -16.51
N LEU A 691 1.27 11.13 -17.62
CA LEU A 691 2.65 10.61 -17.61
C LEU A 691 3.60 11.52 -16.83
N GLN A 692 3.52 12.83 -17.02
CA GLN A 692 4.31 13.80 -16.26
C GLN A 692 3.98 13.72 -14.77
N GLN A 693 2.70 13.62 -14.41
CA GLN A 693 2.27 13.45 -13.03
C GLN A 693 2.76 12.14 -12.43
N TYR A 694 2.69 11.03 -13.17
CA TYR A 694 3.26 9.74 -12.75
C TYR A 694 4.75 9.87 -12.39
N ASN A 695 5.54 10.52 -13.25
CA ASN A 695 6.97 10.72 -13.02
C ASN A 695 7.21 11.62 -11.79
N GLN A 696 6.49 12.73 -11.65
CA GLN A 696 6.58 13.62 -10.48
C GLN A 696 6.27 12.90 -9.16
N LEU A 697 5.28 12.00 -9.18
CA LEU A 697 4.88 11.21 -8.02
C LEU A 697 5.94 10.17 -7.65
N LEU A 698 6.45 9.39 -8.61
CA LEU A 698 7.45 8.37 -8.34
C LEU A 698 8.83 8.93 -7.99
N GLU A 699 9.22 10.09 -8.53
CA GLU A 699 10.44 10.80 -8.09
C GLU A 699 10.41 11.10 -6.58
N LYS A 700 9.21 11.34 -6.02
CA LYS A 700 8.98 11.54 -4.58
C LYS A 700 8.45 10.29 -3.87
N VAL A 701 8.58 9.12 -4.48
CA VAL A 701 8.18 7.81 -3.93
C VAL A 701 6.70 7.74 -3.51
N ARG A 702 5.82 8.47 -4.20
CA ARG A 702 4.35 8.40 -4.06
C ARG A 702 3.78 7.25 -4.88
N ILE A 703 4.14 6.03 -4.48
CA ILE A 703 3.90 4.79 -5.22
C ILE A 703 2.40 4.55 -5.43
N ARG A 704 1.58 4.76 -4.40
CA ARG A 704 0.12 4.52 -4.46
C ARG A 704 -0.57 5.40 -5.48
N ASP A 705 -0.25 6.70 -5.48
CA ASP A 705 -0.91 7.67 -6.35
C ASP A 705 -0.42 7.57 -7.80
N ALA A 706 0.86 7.25 -8.01
CA ALA A 706 1.38 7.00 -9.37
C ALA A 706 0.68 5.80 -10.06
N LEU A 707 0.33 4.73 -9.32
CA LEU A 707 -0.46 3.63 -9.89
C LEU A 707 -1.81 4.11 -10.44
N ARG A 708 -2.45 5.09 -9.77
CA ARG A 708 -3.73 5.64 -10.20
C ARG A 708 -3.61 6.41 -11.52
N CYS A 709 -2.49 7.10 -11.77
CA CYS A 709 -2.24 7.74 -13.07
C CYS A 709 -2.24 6.72 -14.22
N ILE A 710 -1.68 5.52 -14.04
CA ILE A 710 -1.74 4.45 -15.04
C ILE A 710 -3.20 4.06 -15.32
N LEU A 711 -3.98 3.86 -14.25
CA LEU A 711 -5.39 3.51 -14.36
C LEU A 711 -6.23 4.64 -15.00
N ASN A 712 -5.87 5.91 -14.76
CA ASN A 712 -6.49 7.08 -15.39
C ASN A 712 -6.23 7.11 -16.90
N ILE A 713 -4.99 6.88 -17.34
CA ILE A 713 -4.64 6.82 -18.77
C ILE A 713 -5.45 5.72 -19.47
N SER A 714 -5.60 4.56 -18.83
CA SER A 714 -6.46 3.50 -19.35
C SER A 714 -7.95 3.92 -19.42
N ARG A 715 -8.46 4.66 -18.44
CA ARG A 715 -9.84 5.19 -18.46
C ARG A 715 -10.05 6.18 -19.61
N HIS A 716 -9.12 7.10 -19.82
CA HIS A 716 -9.15 8.01 -20.98
C HIS A 716 -9.11 7.22 -22.30
N GLY A 717 -8.27 6.19 -22.40
CA GLY A 717 -8.22 5.30 -23.55
C GLY A 717 -9.53 4.55 -23.82
N ASN A 718 -10.16 4.00 -22.77
CA ASN A 718 -11.47 3.34 -22.87
C ASN A 718 -12.55 4.31 -23.35
N GLN A 719 -12.62 5.51 -22.77
CA GLN A 719 -13.56 6.55 -23.16
C GLN A 719 -13.37 6.96 -24.63
N TYR A 720 -12.12 7.17 -25.03
CA TYR A 720 -11.77 7.50 -26.41
C TYR A 720 -12.20 6.42 -27.42
N ILE A 721 -11.91 5.15 -27.13
CA ILE A 721 -12.37 4.03 -27.95
C ILE A 721 -13.90 3.99 -27.99
N GLN A 722 -14.57 4.23 -26.86
CA GLN A 722 -16.01 4.12 -26.75
C GLN A 722 -16.74 5.22 -27.53
N MET A 723 -16.30 6.47 -27.43
CA MET A 723 -16.88 7.61 -28.15
C MET A 723 -16.71 7.50 -29.67
N ASN A 724 -15.59 6.94 -30.13
CA ASN A 724 -15.28 6.85 -31.56
C ASN A 724 -15.84 5.59 -32.24
N GLU A 725 -16.20 4.57 -31.47
CA GLU A 725 -16.76 3.30 -31.94
C GLU A 725 -16.04 2.69 -33.18
N PRO A 726 -14.71 2.47 -33.14
CA PRO A 726 -13.93 2.02 -34.31
C PRO A 726 -14.43 0.70 -34.91
N TRP A 727 -15.01 -0.19 -34.10
CA TRP A 727 -15.59 -1.46 -34.57
C TRP A 727 -16.87 -1.30 -35.41
N LYS A 728 -17.54 -0.16 -35.32
CA LYS A 728 -18.66 0.21 -36.20
C LYS A 728 -18.14 1.00 -37.41
N ARG A 729 -17.32 2.02 -37.16
CA ARG A 729 -16.78 2.93 -38.19
C ARG A 729 -15.97 2.20 -39.27
N ILE A 730 -15.26 1.13 -38.91
CA ILE A 730 -14.53 0.31 -39.88
C ILE A 730 -15.39 -0.33 -40.98
N LYS A 731 -16.71 -0.45 -40.74
CA LYS A 731 -17.68 -0.98 -41.72
C LYS A 731 -18.33 0.12 -42.57
N GLY A 732 -17.96 1.37 -42.33
CA GLY A 732 -18.49 2.56 -42.99
C GLY A 732 -17.73 2.93 -44.28
N PRO A 733 -18.01 4.13 -44.82
CA PRO A 733 -17.29 4.69 -45.96
C PRO A 733 -15.80 4.94 -45.65
N GLU A 734 -15.02 5.25 -46.68
CA GLU A 734 -13.56 5.36 -46.59
C GLU A 734 -13.07 6.31 -45.48
N GLU A 735 -13.73 7.45 -45.29
CA GLU A 735 -13.41 8.41 -44.23
C GLU A 735 -13.62 7.83 -42.82
N ASP A 736 -14.69 7.06 -42.60
CA ASP A 736 -14.91 6.36 -41.33
C ASP A 736 -13.89 5.24 -41.10
N ARG A 737 -13.42 4.59 -42.17
CA ARG A 737 -12.35 3.58 -42.09
C ARG A 737 -11.01 4.22 -41.72
N LYS A 738 -10.68 5.38 -42.30
CA LYS A 738 -9.49 6.16 -41.90
C LYS A 738 -9.58 6.57 -40.44
N ARG A 739 -10.74 7.08 -40.00
CA ARG A 739 -10.97 7.42 -38.59
C ARG A 739 -10.79 6.22 -37.65
N ALA A 740 -11.37 5.06 -38.00
CA ALA A 740 -11.18 3.82 -37.24
C ALA A 740 -9.70 3.40 -37.19
N GLY A 741 -8.96 3.63 -38.27
CA GLY A 741 -7.51 3.48 -38.35
C GLY A 741 -6.78 4.36 -37.32
N THR A 742 -6.95 5.68 -37.39
CA THR A 742 -6.34 6.62 -36.45
C THR A 742 -6.62 6.24 -35.00
N VAL A 743 -7.89 5.98 -34.65
CA VAL A 743 -8.29 5.61 -33.27
C VAL A 743 -7.57 4.35 -32.81
N THR A 744 -7.50 3.35 -33.68
CA THR A 744 -6.84 2.07 -33.37
C THR A 744 -5.33 2.26 -33.19
N GLY A 745 -4.69 3.05 -34.06
CA GLY A 745 -3.26 3.35 -34.00
C GLY A 745 -2.86 4.17 -32.77
N VAL A 746 -3.68 5.18 -32.39
CA VAL A 746 -3.47 5.95 -31.15
C VAL A 746 -3.67 5.05 -29.92
N ALA A 747 -4.75 4.25 -29.89
CA ALA A 747 -5.05 3.38 -28.76
C ALA A 747 -3.94 2.34 -28.48
N VAL A 748 -3.39 1.71 -29.54
CA VAL A 748 -2.31 0.72 -29.36
C VAL A 748 -1.00 1.37 -28.90
N ASN A 749 -0.72 2.62 -29.29
CA ASN A 749 0.41 3.37 -28.77
C ASN A 749 0.25 3.74 -27.29
N ILE A 750 -0.97 4.08 -26.84
CA ILE A 750 -1.25 4.29 -25.41
C ILE A 750 -1.06 2.97 -24.64
N ALA A 751 -1.51 1.84 -25.20
CA ALA A 751 -1.29 0.52 -24.60
C ALA A 751 0.21 0.18 -24.47
N ALA A 752 1.02 0.55 -25.46
CA ALA A 752 2.47 0.41 -25.40
C ALA A 752 3.09 1.28 -24.28
N LEU A 753 2.67 2.54 -24.13
CA LEU A 753 3.10 3.39 -23.02
C LEU A 753 2.74 2.80 -21.66
N ILE A 754 1.48 2.37 -21.49
CA ILE A 754 1.00 1.72 -20.26
C ILE A 754 1.88 0.54 -19.90
N SER A 755 2.29 -0.28 -20.89
CA SER A 755 3.15 -1.44 -20.63
C SER A 755 4.46 -1.05 -19.92
N VAL A 756 5.06 0.08 -20.30
CA VAL A 756 6.31 0.59 -19.69
C VAL A 756 6.04 1.16 -18.31
N MET A 757 4.99 1.99 -18.15
CA MET A 757 4.61 2.59 -16.86
C MET A 757 4.19 1.53 -15.83
N LEU A 758 3.63 0.42 -16.29
CA LEU A 758 3.18 -0.69 -15.45
C LEU A 758 4.33 -1.60 -14.99
N GLN A 759 5.48 -1.57 -15.66
CA GLN A 759 6.61 -2.46 -15.38
C GLN A 759 7.09 -2.43 -13.92
N PRO A 760 7.16 -1.27 -13.23
CA PRO A 760 7.49 -1.22 -11.81
C PRO A 760 6.48 -1.95 -10.91
N TYR A 761 5.22 -2.00 -11.33
CA TYR A 761 4.09 -2.51 -10.54
C TYR A 761 3.79 -3.99 -10.84
N MET A 762 3.63 -4.33 -12.11
CA MET A 762 3.24 -5.66 -12.61
C MET A 762 4.20 -6.07 -13.75
N PRO A 763 5.43 -6.50 -13.42
CA PRO A 763 6.47 -6.76 -14.42
C PRO A 763 6.13 -7.90 -15.40
N GLU A 764 5.42 -8.94 -14.99
CA GLU A 764 5.06 -10.05 -15.87
C GLU A 764 3.97 -9.63 -16.88
N VAL A 765 2.98 -8.87 -16.42
CA VAL A 765 1.93 -8.30 -17.27
C VAL A 765 2.51 -7.27 -18.23
N SER A 766 3.43 -6.42 -17.76
CA SER A 766 4.17 -5.49 -18.62
C SER A 766 4.88 -6.21 -19.77
N SER A 767 5.66 -7.26 -19.46
CA SER A 767 6.35 -8.06 -20.47
C SER A 767 5.39 -8.79 -21.41
N THR A 768 4.26 -9.25 -20.89
CA THR A 768 3.19 -9.87 -21.69
C THR A 768 2.62 -8.89 -22.71
N ILE A 769 2.28 -7.67 -22.29
CA ILE A 769 1.76 -6.62 -23.19
C ILE A 769 2.81 -6.29 -24.26
N GLN A 770 4.06 -6.07 -23.87
CA GLN A 770 5.14 -5.77 -24.81
C GLN A 770 5.35 -6.88 -25.84
N SER A 771 5.27 -8.15 -25.41
CA SER A 771 5.38 -9.31 -26.28
C SER A 771 4.20 -9.42 -27.26
N GLN A 772 2.96 -9.22 -26.78
CA GLN A 772 1.77 -9.22 -27.63
C GLN A 772 1.80 -8.09 -28.67
N LEU A 773 2.31 -6.92 -28.30
CA LEU A 773 2.43 -5.77 -29.21
C LEU A 773 3.70 -5.79 -30.06
N GLN A 774 4.63 -6.70 -29.80
CA GLN A 774 6.01 -6.66 -30.31
C GLN A 774 6.64 -5.27 -30.15
N ALA A 775 6.36 -4.63 -29.00
CA ALA A 775 6.89 -3.31 -28.71
C ALA A 775 8.40 -3.39 -28.44
N PRO A 776 9.19 -2.37 -28.81
CA PRO A 776 10.62 -2.36 -28.52
C PRO A 776 10.86 -2.45 -27.01
N THR A 777 11.62 -3.47 -26.58
CA THR A 777 11.85 -3.77 -25.15
C THR A 777 13.02 -2.99 -24.56
N ASP A 778 13.80 -2.31 -25.39
CA ASP A 778 14.99 -1.54 -25.02
C ASP A 778 14.70 -0.04 -24.83
N LEU A 779 13.43 0.36 -24.73
CA LEU A 779 13.05 1.77 -24.54
C LEU A 779 12.99 2.14 -23.07
N ALA A 780 13.70 3.20 -22.69
CA ALA A 780 13.59 3.80 -21.37
C ALA A 780 12.25 4.56 -21.26
N LEU A 781 11.79 4.78 -20.02
CA LEU A 781 10.54 5.51 -19.80
C LEU A 781 10.72 6.97 -20.24
N PRO A 782 9.89 7.48 -21.17
CA PRO A 782 9.96 8.88 -21.57
C PRO A 782 9.67 9.79 -20.35
N THR A 783 10.60 10.70 -20.07
CA THR A 783 10.54 11.52 -18.85
C THR A 783 9.40 12.55 -18.86
N THR A 784 9.07 13.10 -20.02
CA THR A 784 8.15 14.25 -20.11
C THR A 784 7.13 14.18 -21.25
N GLU A 785 7.26 13.23 -22.16
CA GLU A 785 6.59 13.32 -23.47
C GLU A 785 6.08 11.96 -23.94
N PHE A 786 4.81 11.90 -24.36
CA PHE A 786 4.24 10.70 -24.97
C PHE A 786 4.60 10.66 -26.46
N VAL A 787 5.26 9.58 -26.87
CA VAL A 787 5.76 9.39 -28.25
C VAL A 787 5.06 8.25 -28.97
N CYS A 788 5.03 8.32 -30.30
CA CYS A 788 4.62 7.20 -31.15
C CYS A 788 5.72 6.13 -31.15
N THR A 789 5.54 5.08 -30.34
CA THR A 789 6.48 3.95 -30.24
C THR A 789 6.18 2.86 -31.26
N LEU A 790 4.93 2.75 -31.69
CA LEU A 790 4.48 1.80 -32.70
C LEU A 790 4.04 2.58 -33.95
N PRO A 791 4.96 2.79 -34.92
CA PRO A 791 4.66 3.56 -36.13
C PRO A 791 3.69 2.83 -37.06
N THR A 792 3.10 3.57 -38.01
CA THR A 792 2.30 2.99 -39.10
C THR A 792 3.07 1.87 -39.80
N GLY A 793 2.41 0.72 -40.00
CA GLY A 793 3.01 -0.48 -40.59
C GLY A 793 3.72 -1.41 -39.61
N HIS A 794 3.90 -1.02 -38.34
CA HIS A 794 4.43 -1.91 -37.30
C HIS A 794 3.54 -3.14 -37.15
N ARG A 795 4.14 -4.34 -37.12
CA ARG A 795 3.39 -5.60 -36.98
C ARG A 795 3.37 -6.02 -35.52
N ILE A 796 2.17 -6.18 -34.96
CA ILE A 796 1.98 -6.72 -33.61
C ILE A 796 1.97 -8.25 -33.63
N GLY A 797 2.14 -8.85 -32.45
CA GLY A 797 2.01 -10.28 -32.23
C GLY A 797 0.57 -10.75 -32.07
N THR A 798 0.39 -11.90 -31.42
CA THR A 798 -0.94 -12.45 -31.10
C THR A 798 -1.42 -11.88 -29.77
N VAL A 799 -2.62 -11.32 -29.78
CA VAL A 799 -3.23 -10.73 -28.58
C VAL A 799 -4.02 -11.77 -27.80
N SER A 800 -3.93 -11.71 -26.47
CA SER A 800 -4.68 -12.59 -25.57
C SER A 800 -5.14 -11.83 -24.33
N PRO A 801 -6.29 -12.21 -23.71
CA PRO A 801 -6.76 -11.55 -22.50
C PRO A 801 -5.71 -11.53 -21.39
N LEU A 802 -5.41 -10.33 -20.88
CA LEU A 802 -4.37 -10.12 -19.86
C LEU A 802 -4.76 -10.62 -18.46
N PHE A 803 -6.02 -10.43 -18.07
CA PHE A 803 -6.48 -10.71 -16.72
C PHE A 803 -7.63 -11.71 -16.74
N GLN A 804 -7.68 -12.54 -15.69
CA GLN A 804 -8.80 -13.42 -15.41
C GLN A 804 -9.68 -12.79 -14.33
N LYS A 805 -10.98 -13.06 -14.42
CA LYS A 805 -11.93 -12.64 -13.40
C LYS A 805 -11.71 -13.45 -12.12
N LEU A 806 -11.72 -12.79 -10.97
CA LEU A 806 -11.78 -13.47 -9.68
C LEU A 806 -13.25 -13.76 -9.34
N GLU A 807 -13.55 -15.03 -9.07
CA GLU A 807 -14.91 -15.48 -8.74
C GLU A 807 -15.16 -15.45 -7.23
N ASN A 808 -16.42 -15.16 -6.84
CA ASN A 808 -16.81 -15.04 -5.43
C ASN A 808 -16.52 -16.32 -4.63
N ASP A 809 -16.83 -17.48 -5.20
CA ASP A 809 -16.64 -18.78 -4.52
C ASP A 809 -15.16 -19.05 -4.22
N GLN A 810 -14.28 -18.79 -5.21
CA GLN A 810 -12.83 -18.92 -5.05
C GLN A 810 -12.31 -18.01 -3.91
N ILE A 811 -12.79 -16.78 -3.86
CA ILE A 811 -12.32 -15.78 -2.90
C ILE A 811 -12.85 -16.07 -1.49
N GLU A 812 -14.09 -16.54 -1.35
CA GLU A 812 -14.64 -16.94 -0.05
C GLU A 812 -13.93 -18.19 0.51
N ASP A 813 -13.55 -19.15 -0.34
CA ASP A 813 -12.75 -20.31 0.08
C ASP A 813 -11.36 -19.90 0.58
N LEU A 814 -10.69 -18.99 -0.12
CA LEU A 814 -9.40 -18.45 0.31
C LEU A 814 -9.54 -17.62 1.60
N ARG A 815 -10.57 -16.80 1.72
CA ARG A 815 -10.87 -16.02 2.92
C ARG A 815 -11.04 -16.92 4.15
N LYS A 816 -11.78 -18.03 4.02
CA LYS A 816 -11.93 -19.03 5.10
C LYS A 816 -10.61 -19.71 5.44
N ARG A 817 -9.82 -20.09 4.42
CA ARG A 817 -8.51 -20.73 4.60
C ARG A 817 -7.55 -19.88 5.43
N PHE A 818 -7.55 -18.57 5.23
CA PHE A 818 -6.61 -17.64 5.88
C PHE A 818 -7.24 -16.80 7.02
N GLY A 819 -8.49 -17.08 7.41
CA GLY A 819 -9.21 -16.37 8.46
C GLY A 819 -8.98 -16.91 9.88
N GLY A 820 -8.10 -17.90 10.08
CA GLY A 820 -7.82 -18.52 11.38
C GLY A 820 -8.84 -19.55 11.87
N GLY A 821 -10.03 -19.62 11.26
CA GLY A 821 -11.10 -20.56 11.62
C GLY A 821 -10.81 -22.04 11.32
N GLN A 822 -9.67 -22.35 10.69
CA GLN A 822 -9.27 -23.71 10.28
C GLN A 822 -8.03 -24.23 11.02
N ALA A 823 -7.58 -23.62 12.12
CA ALA A 823 -6.41 -24.12 12.84
C ALA A 823 -6.72 -25.41 13.63
N LYS A 824 -6.22 -26.54 13.08
CA LYS A 824 -6.12 -27.95 13.52
C LYS A 824 -7.23 -28.92 13.08
N GLN A 825 -7.12 -29.41 11.83
CA GLN A 825 -7.13 -30.86 11.64
C GLN A 825 -5.68 -31.32 11.62
N GLU A 826 -5.25 -32.01 12.68
CA GLU A 826 -4.04 -32.83 12.63
C GLU A 826 -4.20 -33.86 11.49
N PRO A 827 -3.15 -34.16 10.71
CA PRO A 827 -3.19 -35.33 9.85
C PRO A 827 -3.42 -36.52 10.79
N LYS A 828 -4.56 -37.21 10.63
CA LYS A 828 -4.81 -38.45 11.37
C LYS A 828 -3.62 -39.35 11.16
N ALA A 829 -2.89 -39.63 12.24
CA ALA A 829 -1.93 -40.72 12.28
C ALA A 829 -2.68 -41.98 11.85
N GLU A 830 -2.35 -42.51 10.68
CA GLU A 830 -2.63 -43.92 10.39
C GLU A 830 -1.84 -44.73 11.42
N GLU A 831 -2.56 -45.51 12.22
CA GLU A 831 -1.99 -46.46 13.16
C GLU A 831 -1.06 -47.42 12.41
N VAL A 832 0.24 -47.20 12.55
CA VAL A 832 1.25 -48.18 12.17
C VAL A 832 1.24 -49.28 13.23
N LYS A 833 0.56 -50.40 12.93
CA LYS A 833 0.80 -51.67 13.64
C LYS A 833 2.14 -52.29 13.17
N PRO A 834 2.88 -52.98 14.05
CA PRO A 834 4.27 -53.35 13.79
C PRO A 834 4.39 -54.46 12.73
N ALA A 835 5.44 -54.35 11.91
CA ALA A 835 5.79 -55.30 10.87
C ALA A 835 6.16 -56.68 11.41
N ALA A 836 5.63 -57.73 10.76
CA ALA A 836 6.18 -59.08 10.74
C ALA A 836 6.96 -59.29 9.42
N PRO A 837 7.96 -60.20 9.37
CA PRO A 837 9.07 -60.15 8.42
C PRO A 837 8.71 -60.64 6.99
N PRO A 838 9.54 -60.33 5.98
CA PRO A 838 9.16 -60.43 4.58
C PRO A 838 9.22 -61.88 4.07
N VAL A 839 8.19 -62.26 3.32
CA VAL A 839 8.21 -63.45 2.44
C VAL A 839 7.83 -62.98 1.04
N GLY A 840 8.73 -63.22 0.07
CA GLY A 840 8.65 -62.70 -1.29
C GLY A 840 7.59 -63.35 -2.20
N GLY A 841 7.28 -62.66 -3.31
CA GLY A 841 6.45 -63.12 -4.43
C GLY A 841 5.96 -61.95 -5.30
N PRO A 842 5.75 -62.11 -6.62
CA PRO A 842 6.33 -61.22 -7.63
C PRO A 842 5.39 -60.14 -8.23
N ALA A 843 6.02 -59.16 -8.88
CA ALA A 843 5.40 -58.09 -9.66
C ALA A 843 4.44 -58.61 -10.74
N THR A 844 3.23 -58.06 -10.80
CA THR A 844 2.24 -58.32 -11.85
C THR A 844 2.52 -57.47 -13.10
N SER A 845 2.87 -58.14 -14.19
CA SER A 845 2.92 -57.63 -15.56
C SER A 845 1.52 -57.31 -16.09
N ALA A 846 1.39 -56.23 -16.87
CA ALA A 846 0.16 -55.87 -17.60
C ALA A 846 -0.25 -56.99 -18.59
N ASP A 847 -1.54 -57.33 -18.64
CA ASP A 847 -2.12 -58.32 -19.57
C ASP A 847 -2.62 -57.60 -20.85
N PRO A 848 -1.88 -57.67 -21.98
CA PRO A 848 -2.20 -56.93 -23.19
C PRO A 848 -3.48 -57.42 -23.87
N GLN A 849 -3.86 -58.68 -23.65
CA GLN A 849 -5.04 -59.27 -24.28
C GLN A 849 -6.31 -58.80 -23.57
N ARG A 850 -6.28 -58.71 -22.25
CA ARG A 850 -7.38 -58.16 -21.44
C ARG A 850 -7.61 -56.67 -21.68
N ALA A 851 -6.54 -55.89 -21.87
CA ALA A 851 -6.66 -54.47 -22.19
C ALA A 851 -7.34 -54.25 -23.56
N LYS A 852 -7.07 -55.12 -24.54
CA LYS A 852 -7.69 -55.03 -25.88
C LYS A 852 -9.19 -55.34 -25.85
N GLU A 853 -9.59 -56.38 -25.11
CA GLU A 853 -11.00 -56.72 -24.91
C GLU A 853 -11.78 -55.60 -24.20
N LEU A 854 -11.18 -55.01 -23.16
CA LEU A 854 -11.79 -53.90 -22.42
C LEU A 854 -11.89 -52.63 -23.27
N THR A 855 -10.93 -52.39 -24.17
CA THR A 855 -10.99 -51.26 -25.11
C THR A 855 -12.18 -51.38 -26.07
N ASP A 856 -12.41 -52.58 -26.62
CA ASP A 856 -13.55 -52.83 -27.51
C ASP A 856 -14.89 -52.73 -26.76
N ALA A 857 -14.94 -53.19 -25.50
CA ALA A 857 -16.12 -53.06 -24.65
C ALA A 857 -16.44 -51.59 -24.31
N VAL A 858 -15.43 -50.79 -23.98
CA VAL A 858 -15.57 -49.33 -23.75
C VAL A 858 -16.06 -48.61 -25.00
N MET A 859 -15.57 -48.98 -26.18
CA MET A 859 -16.06 -48.41 -27.44
C MET A 859 -17.53 -48.75 -27.70
N LYS A 860 -17.92 -50.03 -27.59
CA LYS A 860 -19.32 -50.46 -27.80
C LYS A 860 -20.27 -49.75 -26.83
N GLN A 861 -19.91 -49.71 -25.55
CA GLN A 861 -20.73 -49.06 -24.52
C GLN A 861 -20.78 -47.53 -24.71
N GLY A 862 -19.68 -46.91 -25.19
CA GLY A 862 -19.64 -45.50 -25.53
C GLY A 862 -20.57 -45.13 -26.70
N THR A 863 -20.66 -45.99 -27.71
CA THR A 863 -21.58 -45.81 -28.84
C THR A 863 -23.04 -45.94 -28.40
N LEU A 864 -23.37 -46.94 -27.57
CA LEU A 864 -24.72 -47.13 -27.02
C LEU A 864 -25.18 -45.91 -26.21
N VAL A 865 -24.32 -45.36 -25.35
CA VAL A 865 -24.63 -44.13 -24.59
C VAL A 865 -24.85 -42.92 -25.51
N ARG A 866 -24.12 -42.82 -26.63
CA ARG A 866 -24.33 -41.75 -27.61
C ARG A 866 -25.66 -41.90 -28.34
N GLU A 867 -25.99 -43.11 -28.79
CA GLU A 867 -27.28 -43.40 -29.44
C GLU A 867 -28.47 -43.11 -28.52
N LEU A 868 -28.41 -43.53 -27.26
CA LEU A 868 -29.47 -43.26 -26.27
C LEU A 868 -29.64 -41.75 -26.01
N LYS A 869 -28.55 -40.98 -26.01
CA LYS A 869 -28.60 -39.51 -25.89
C LYS A 869 -29.18 -38.85 -27.14
N THR A 870 -28.84 -39.34 -28.32
CA THR A 870 -29.36 -38.82 -29.61
C THR A 870 -30.85 -39.14 -29.76
N GLN A 871 -31.32 -40.28 -29.27
CA GLN A 871 -32.74 -40.68 -29.26
C GLN A 871 -33.56 -40.02 -28.14
N LYS A 872 -32.95 -39.15 -27.31
CA LYS A 872 -33.58 -38.49 -26.15
C LYS A 872 -34.27 -39.49 -25.19
N ALA A 873 -33.64 -40.64 -24.96
CA ALA A 873 -34.11 -41.63 -23.99
C ALA A 873 -34.18 -41.05 -22.56
N GLU A 874 -34.96 -41.67 -21.68
CA GLU A 874 -35.09 -41.21 -20.29
C GLU A 874 -33.74 -41.07 -19.59
N LYS A 875 -33.59 -39.98 -18.85
CA LYS A 875 -32.33 -39.62 -18.18
C LYS A 875 -31.86 -40.70 -17.19
N SER A 876 -32.79 -41.38 -16.53
CA SER A 876 -32.54 -42.51 -15.63
C SER A 876 -31.81 -43.66 -16.35
N LEU A 877 -32.25 -44.02 -17.56
CA LEU A 877 -31.65 -45.07 -18.38
C LEU A 877 -30.27 -44.65 -18.91
N VAL A 878 -30.13 -43.40 -19.35
CA VAL A 878 -28.83 -42.87 -19.81
C VAL A 878 -27.80 -42.85 -18.67
N ASP A 879 -28.21 -42.47 -17.46
CA ASP A 879 -27.32 -42.41 -16.29
C ASP A 879 -26.82 -43.81 -15.86
N VAL A 880 -27.66 -44.85 -16.00
CA VAL A 880 -27.26 -46.25 -15.75
C VAL A 880 -26.20 -46.71 -16.76
N GLU A 881 -26.41 -46.46 -18.04
CA GLU A 881 -25.47 -46.89 -19.09
C GLU A 881 -24.15 -46.08 -19.08
N VAL A 882 -24.20 -44.81 -18.64
CA VAL A 882 -23.00 -43.98 -18.38
C VAL A 882 -22.19 -44.54 -17.20
N SER A 883 -22.86 -45.03 -16.15
CA SER A 883 -22.18 -45.59 -14.98
C SER A 883 -21.41 -46.87 -15.34
N LYS A 884 -22.02 -47.76 -16.14
CA LYS A 884 -21.33 -48.94 -16.69
C LYS A 884 -20.12 -48.58 -17.55
N LEU A 885 -20.22 -47.51 -18.36
CA LEU A 885 -19.10 -47.02 -19.17
C LEU A 885 -17.92 -46.54 -18.30
N LEU A 886 -18.21 -45.88 -17.17
CA LEU A 886 -17.19 -45.39 -16.24
C LEU A 886 -16.48 -46.56 -15.52
N GLU A 887 -17.22 -47.60 -15.14
CA GLU A 887 -16.64 -48.82 -14.56
C GLU A 887 -15.72 -49.54 -15.56
N LEU A 888 -16.16 -49.73 -16.81
CA LEU A 888 -15.33 -50.36 -17.85
C LEU A 888 -14.04 -49.57 -18.12
N LYS A 889 -14.09 -48.23 -18.07
CA LYS A 889 -12.89 -47.39 -18.19
C LYS A 889 -11.95 -47.52 -17.00
N LYS A 890 -12.49 -47.70 -15.78
CA LYS A 890 -11.69 -47.94 -14.58
C LYS A 890 -10.99 -49.30 -14.65
N GLU A 891 -11.69 -50.33 -15.10
CA GLU A 891 -11.11 -51.66 -15.33
C GLU A 891 -10.02 -51.63 -16.41
N LEU A 892 -10.22 -50.87 -17.50
CA LEU A 892 -9.20 -50.70 -18.53
C LEU A 892 -7.94 -50.01 -17.99
N LEU A 893 -8.10 -48.94 -17.19
CA LEU A 893 -6.95 -48.26 -16.57
C LEU A 893 -6.15 -49.19 -15.66
N LEU A 894 -6.85 -50.03 -14.87
CA LEU A 894 -6.21 -51.03 -14.02
C LEU A 894 -5.49 -52.11 -14.85
N ALA A 895 -6.09 -52.58 -15.95
CA ALA A 895 -5.48 -53.54 -16.88
C ALA A 895 -4.24 -52.96 -17.60
N GLU A 896 -4.23 -51.66 -17.85
CA GLU A 896 -3.08 -50.92 -18.40
C GLU A 896 -2.02 -50.53 -17.36
N GLY A 897 -2.21 -50.87 -16.07
CA GLY A 897 -1.28 -50.55 -14.99
C GLY A 897 -1.30 -49.09 -14.53
N LYS A 898 -2.38 -48.34 -14.81
CA LYS A 898 -2.58 -46.95 -14.38
C LYS A 898 -3.53 -46.87 -13.19
N THR A 899 -3.20 -46.08 -12.18
CA THR A 899 -4.07 -45.83 -11.02
C THR A 899 -5.24 -44.90 -11.39
N PRO A 900 -6.50 -45.31 -11.17
CA PRO A 900 -7.67 -44.47 -11.48
C PRO A 900 -7.89 -43.37 -10.44
N ASP A 901 -8.17 -42.14 -10.89
CA ASP A 901 -8.45 -40.99 -10.02
C ASP A 901 -9.74 -41.15 -9.20
N PRO A 902 -9.84 -40.56 -7.99
CA PRO A 902 -11.03 -40.65 -7.16
C PRO A 902 -12.23 -39.92 -7.80
N PRO A 903 -13.47 -40.46 -7.70
CA PRO A 903 -14.63 -39.86 -8.34
C PRO A 903 -15.07 -38.57 -7.65
N ALA A 904 -15.29 -37.51 -8.45
CA ALA A 904 -15.85 -36.23 -8.01
C ALA A 904 -17.28 -36.38 -7.46
N GLN A 905 -17.50 -36.00 -6.20
CA GLN A 905 -18.82 -36.00 -5.57
C GLN A 905 -19.70 -34.87 -6.13
N LYS A 906 -20.79 -35.22 -6.82
CA LYS A 906 -21.84 -34.27 -7.22
C LYS A 906 -22.67 -33.83 -6.01
N GLY A 907 -22.64 -32.54 -5.70
CA GLY A 907 -23.45 -31.90 -4.66
C GLY A 907 -24.97 -32.04 -4.91
N LYS A 908 -25.71 -32.40 -3.85
CA LYS A 908 -27.17 -32.43 -3.82
C LYS A 908 -27.75 -31.02 -3.97
N LYS A 909 -28.59 -30.82 -4.99
CA LYS A 909 -29.54 -29.68 -5.06
C LYS A 909 -30.52 -29.79 -3.88
N ARG A 910 -30.60 -28.78 -3.02
CA ARG A 910 -31.75 -28.58 -2.12
C ARG A 910 -32.78 -27.68 -2.80
N LYS A 911 -34.04 -28.07 -2.65
CA LYS A 911 -35.23 -27.30 -3.02
C LYS A 911 -35.29 -25.99 -2.26
#